data_AF-A0A4X2KMF3-F1
#
_entry.id   AF-A0A4X2KMF3-F1
#
_cell.length_a   1.000
_cell.length_b   1.000
_cell.length_c   1.000
_cell.angle_alpha   90.00
_cell.angle_beta   90.00
_cell.angle_gamma   90.00
#
_symmetry.space_group_name_H-M   'P 1'
#
loop_
_entity.id
_entity.type
_entity.pdbx_description
1 polymer ?
#
loop_
_entity_poly.entity_id
_entity_poly.type
_entity_poly.pdbx_seq_one_letter_code
_entity_poly.pdbx_strand_id
1 'polypeptide(L)'
;HPEIFPLVLTTKTQEIFNCRAEEDVTEEHPNKLIKKEDIIQDFKNRAGISDFHPVKKVVMEYPGEELLVVYDKEFKYGQNFYLIGTEEAKESILNPPQEQVDTEEVKESVEDVYVYKPPIPKPWVSLGSEKEIEEESVHESTIMAKYKISRKRRQFGAPIEFGDYNASSVKDSYIECTAYADKNFAVKQLEKDIAVQMIPMVMNKHTQTQWKFPRNATTQYMPREFSKEERETLLQSKDLKDFLNSISLSVEVALQQNEIMNVFIDDWKVLAEEEATFGDKTDSHLKEYQSFTDLHNIKDKTITCVCWHPTIHGLIAVSIAERLNYEERVQFSGKLLLQPSLILFWSFSDPIHPQLMLQSPDDIFCFQFCPSNPDIIAGGCINGQVVLWDISAHSERIVHVKGTGGTSKKATLKPIFLLEPDSNKEAPYVSHCAVSSIEHGHKKLITDLHWLTDNFELNRMGYAFENRSGICCQLVTCSIDCTIYFWDIRPTRPPPISTDKKKEESVEVPHDVPSTFLHLDLSWKPHIRITLAKSGTTLDHCPVKISLRDDFLHYHIQDAQTLQQKAQIAGEDPYHNLESGLAKILKPIEDYNTKFFIGTEDGEVIYTDWRMERDHDSGRLISQKPLNRYAVHDGSINTVQRSPFYQDIILTIGGWNVAIWKEGVPGPLLQSACSTKMYTAGHWSLTRPAVFFVGKDDGYIDIWDLLEKTHEPAHTQNICTTSITYIRPWMVSTRQQFVAIADYFGTLHILEIPWTLCHPLANEVQSVYHYFDREVSHLKYTEKRKEIRAKQKTDLHLESEKNKSKAVQKSKERLEAELRLNYEEYLNFEKQVLGNLGVIPETESHPHSETSFKWPTPGLSF
;
A
#
# COMPACT_ATOMS: atom_id res chain seq x y z
N HIS A 1 -34.51 22.82 -15.92
CA HIS A 1 -34.63 23.62 -17.16
C HIS A 1 -36.04 24.19 -17.24
N PRO A 2 -36.22 25.53 -17.29
CA PRO A 2 -37.55 26.16 -17.32
C PRO A 2 -38.33 25.92 -18.64
N GLU A 3 -37.70 25.29 -19.63
CA GLU A 3 -38.22 25.15 -21.00
C GLU A 3 -38.63 23.71 -21.37
N ILE A 4 -38.48 22.77 -20.43
CA ILE A 4 -38.77 21.34 -20.61
C ILE A 4 -40.01 20.97 -19.80
N PHE A 5 -41.01 20.40 -20.47
CA PHE A 5 -42.29 20.02 -19.86
C PHE A 5 -42.49 18.49 -19.95
N PRO A 6 -42.50 17.75 -18.83
CA PRO A 6 -42.72 16.31 -18.86
C PRO A 6 -44.16 15.97 -19.33
N LEU A 7 -44.28 14.91 -20.13
CA LEU A 7 -45.52 14.40 -20.70
C LEU A 7 -45.62 12.87 -20.65
N VAL A 8 -46.81 12.37 -20.32
CA VAL A 8 -47.16 10.95 -20.47
C VAL A 8 -48.03 10.79 -21.70
N LEU A 9 -47.51 10.18 -22.77
CA LEU A 9 -48.31 9.83 -23.95
C LEU A 9 -48.83 8.40 -23.82
N THR A 10 -50.15 8.23 -23.82
CA THR A 10 -50.78 6.90 -23.85
C THR A 10 -50.60 6.23 -25.21
N THR A 11 -50.73 4.90 -25.27
CA THR A 11 -50.55 4.11 -26.50
C THR A 11 -51.39 4.63 -27.66
N LYS A 12 -52.64 5.03 -27.41
CA LYS A 12 -53.52 5.62 -28.42
C LYS A 12 -53.01 6.96 -28.96
N THR A 13 -52.43 7.79 -28.10
CA THR A 13 -51.87 9.08 -28.51
C THR A 13 -50.54 8.90 -29.25
N GLN A 14 -49.73 7.91 -28.85
CA GLN A 14 -48.53 7.52 -29.58
C GLN A 14 -48.84 7.04 -31.01
N GLU A 15 -49.94 6.31 -31.20
CA GLU A 15 -50.42 5.91 -32.53
C GLU A 15 -50.89 7.09 -33.39
N ILE A 16 -51.57 8.07 -32.79
CA ILE A 16 -52.12 9.20 -33.53
C ILE A 16 -51.02 10.13 -34.05
N PHE A 17 -49.92 10.26 -33.30
CA PHE A 17 -48.80 11.14 -33.65
C PHE A 17 -47.57 10.40 -34.18
N ASN A 18 -47.68 9.09 -34.46
CA ASN A 18 -46.59 8.22 -34.93
C ASN A 18 -45.30 8.38 -34.09
N CYS A 19 -45.45 8.28 -32.77
CA CYS A 19 -44.36 8.35 -31.79
C CYS A 19 -44.37 7.13 -30.85
N ARG A 20 -44.60 5.94 -31.38
CA ARG A 20 -44.55 4.69 -30.62
C ARG A 20 -43.15 4.46 -30.06
N ALA A 21 -43.06 4.23 -28.76
CA ALA A 21 -41.81 3.86 -28.10
C ALA A 21 -41.23 2.57 -28.70
N GLU A 22 -39.92 2.57 -28.96
CA GLU A 22 -39.14 1.47 -29.56
C GLU A 22 -39.43 1.13 -31.04
N GLU A 23 -40.46 1.72 -31.67
CA GLU A 23 -40.78 1.52 -33.09
C GLU A 23 -40.52 2.79 -33.91
N ASP A 24 -41.12 3.94 -33.54
CA ASP A 24 -40.98 5.22 -34.24
C ASP A 24 -39.94 6.16 -33.62
N VAL A 25 -39.65 5.97 -32.32
CA VAL A 25 -38.70 6.77 -31.55
C VAL A 25 -37.84 5.81 -30.72
N THR A 26 -36.52 5.84 -30.95
CA THR A 26 -35.53 4.91 -30.39
C THR A 26 -34.44 5.66 -29.61
N GLU A 27 -33.61 4.93 -28.85
CA GLU A 27 -32.51 5.51 -28.06
C GLU A 27 -31.51 6.32 -28.91
N GLU A 28 -31.20 5.85 -30.13
CA GLU A 28 -30.33 6.57 -31.07
C GLU A 28 -30.99 7.78 -31.75
N HIS A 29 -32.33 7.83 -31.78
CA HIS A 29 -33.12 8.87 -32.44
C HIS A 29 -34.32 9.28 -31.56
N PRO A 30 -34.09 9.94 -30.42
CA PRO A 30 -35.14 10.19 -29.42
C PRO A 30 -36.09 11.36 -29.79
N ASN A 31 -35.82 12.06 -30.89
CA ASN A 31 -36.44 13.34 -31.25
C ASN A 31 -37.58 13.17 -32.27
N LYS A 32 -38.79 13.67 -31.98
CA LYS A 32 -39.93 13.70 -32.90
C LYS A 32 -40.54 15.10 -33.01
N LEU A 33 -40.71 15.59 -34.25
CA LEU A 33 -41.41 16.84 -34.54
C LEU A 33 -42.90 16.59 -34.79
N ILE A 34 -43.75 17.33 -34.09
CA ILE A 34 -45.21 17.27 -34.22
C ILE A 34 -45.74 18.66 -34.58
N LYS A 35 -46.64 18.75 -35.57
CA LYS A 35 -47.26 20.01 -35.97
C LYS A 35 -48.22 20.51 -34.89
N LYS A 36 -48.15 21.81 -34.60
CA LYS A 36 -49.04 22.50 -33.66
C LYS A 36 -50.51 22.35 -34.05
N GLU A 37 -50.81 22.39 -35.35
CA GLU A 37 -52.17 22.24 -35.87
C GLU A 37 -52.80 20.88 -35.54
N ASP A 38 -52.01 19.81 -35.55
CA ASP A 38 -52.47 18.45 -35.27
C ASP A 38 -52.78 18.28 -33.78
N ILE A 39 -52.00 18.91 -32.90
CA ILE A 39 -52.25 18.93 -31.44
C ILE A 39 -53.51 19.79 -31.13
N ILE A 40 -53.72 20.89 -31.85
CA ILE A 40 -54.92 21.72 -31.71
C ILE A 40 -56.17 20.97 -32.19
N GLN A 41 -56.07 20.23 -33.29
CA GLN A 41 -57.16 19.34 -33.74
C GLN A 41 -57.44 18.25 -32.72
N ASP A 42 -56.42 17.73 -32.07
CA ASP A 42 -56.58 16.76 -30.99
C ASP A 42 -57.31 17.32 -29.77
N PHE A 43 -57.01 18.57 -29.37
CA PHE A 43 -57.77 19.26 -28.34
C PHE A 43 -59.24 19.47 -28.70
N LYS A 44 -59.56 19.63 -30.00
CA LYS A 44 -60.96 19.76 -30.46
C LYS A 44 -61.68 18.42 -30.45
N ASN A 45 -60.99 17.34 -30.82
CA ASN A 45 -61.58 16.01 -30.97
C ASN A 45 -61.70 15.25 -29.63
N ARG A 46 -60.70 15.36 -28.75
CA ARG A 46 -60.61 14.61 -27.48
C ARG A 46 -60.73 15.47 -26.22
N ALA A 47 -60.72 16.80 -26.34
CA ALA A 47 -60.92 17.77 -25.26
C ALA A 47 -60.05 17.52 -24.00
N GLY A 48 -60.66 17.05 -22.90
CA GLY A 48 -59.97 16.74 -21.64
C GLY A 48 -59.29 15.37 -21.58
N ILE A 49 -59.48 14.54 -22.62
CA ILE A 49 -58.91 13.19 -22.75
C ILE A 49 -57.59 13.21 -23.56
N SER A 50 -57.20 14.37 -24.10
CA SER A 50 -55.92 14.52 -24.79
C SER A 50 -54.77 14.55 -23.77
N ASP A 51 -53.74 13.74 -24.00
CA ASP A 51 -52.56 13.68 -23.15
C ASP A 51 -51.73 14.99 -23.17
N PHE A 52 -51.95 15.85 -24.15
CA PHE A 52 -51.35 17.19 -24.24
C PHE A 52 -52.12 18.26 -23.44
N HIS A 53 -53.24 17.92 -22.80
CA HIS A 53 -54.06 18.87 -22.05
C HIS A 53 -53.31 19.60 -20.91
N PRO A 54 -52.41 18.95 -20.14
CA PRO A 54 -51.64 19.62 -19.08
C PRO A 54 -50.73 20.75 -19.60
N VAL A 55 -50.23 20.61 -20.84
CA VAL A 55 -49.34 21.59 -21.50
C VAL A 55 -50.07 22.48 -22.50
N LYS A 56 -51.42 22.50 -22.48
CA LYS A 56 -52.24 23.24 -23.45
C LYS A 56 -51.90 24.73 -23.53
N LYS A 57 -51.60 25.38 -22.40
CA LYS A 57 -51.19 26.80 -22.37
C LYS A 57 -49.88 27.02 -23.11
N VAL A 58 -48.89 26.15 -22.86
CA VAL A 58 -47.56 26.17 -23.49
C VAL A 58 -47.66 25.95 -25.00
N VAL A 59 -48.45 24.97 -25.44
CA VAL A 59 -48.65 24.69 -26.89
C VAL A 59 -49.34 25.85 -27.61
N MET A 60 -50.30 26.52 -26.97
CA MET A 60 -50.99 27.68 -27.56
C MET A 60 -50.08 28.90 -27.68
N GLU A 61 -49.27 29.16 -26.64
CA GLU A 61 -48.33 30.28 -26.55
C GLU A 61 -47.04 30.06 -27.37
N TYR A 62 -46.75 28.83 -27.80
CA TYR A 62 -45.56 28.50 -28.60
C TYR A 62 -45.56 29.25 -29.96
N PRO A 63 -44.48 29.96 -30.32
CA PRO A 63 -44.44 30.79 -31.53
C PRO A 63 -44.27 30.01 -32.84
N GLY A 64 -43.67 28.81 -32.80
CA GLY A 64 -43.39 28.00 -33.99
C GLY A 64 -44.54 27.08 -34.45
N GLU A 65 -44.45 26.59 -35.69
CA GLU A 65 -45.44 25.67 -36.29
C GLU A 65 -45.27 24.21 -35.86
N GLU A 66 -44.08 23.83 -35.42
CA GLU A 66 -43.73 22.45 -35.03
C GLU A 66 -43.09 22.42 -33.64
N LEU A 67 -43.62 21.57 -32.76
CA LEU A 67 -43.07 21.33 -31.44
C LEU A 67 -42.23 20.05 -31.42
N LEU A 68 -41.15 20.07 -30.63
CA LEU A 68 -40.26 18.92 -30.45
C LEU A 68 -40.66 18.14 -29.20
N VAL A 69 -41.01 16.87 -29.40
CA VAL A 69 -41.26 15.88 -28.35
C VAL A 69 -40.10 14.91 -28.34
N VAL A 70 -39.52 14.69 -27.17
CA VAL A 70 -38.37 13.79 -26.98
C VAL A 70 -38.78 12.62 -26.10
N TYR A 71 -38.39 11.41 -26.50
CA TYR A 71 -38.59 10.19 -25.73
C TYR A 71 -37.52 10.07 -24.64
N ASP A 72 -37.95 9.95 -23.38
CA ASP A 72 -37.09 9.91 -22.19
C ASP A 72 -37.12 8.51 -21.58
N LYS A 73 -36.25 7.62 -22.08
CA LYS A 73 -36.14 6.24 -21.61
C LYS A 73 -35.53 6.14 -20.20
N GLU A 74 -34.67 7.09 -19.84
CA GLU A 74 -33.99 7.13 -18.54
C GLU A 74 -34.84 7.80 -17.44
N PHE A 75 -36.03 8.32 -17.78
CA PHE A 75 -36.91 9.06 -16.89
C PHE A 75 -36.21 10.25 -16.20
N LYS A 76 -35.30 10.94 -16.90
CA LYS A 76 -34.56 12.08 -16.37
C LYS A 76 -35.48 13.21 -15.89
N TYR A 77 -36.65 13.35 -16.51
CA TYR A 77 -37.69 14.30 -16.10
C TYR A 77 -38.97 13.62 -15.55
N GLY A 78 -38.88 12.33 -15.21
CA GLY A 78 -39.90 11.58 -14.46
C GLY A 78 -41.11 11.09 -15.26
N GLN A 79 -41.19 11.34 -16.56
CA GLN A 79 -42.25 10.85 -17.46
C GLN A 79 -41.65 10.34 -18.77
N ASN A 80 -42.41 9.53 -19.49
CA ASN A 80 -41.94 8.76 -20.66
C ASN A 80 -41.55 9.66 -21.86
N PHE A 81 -42.09 10.87 -21.93
CA PHE A 81 -41.77 11.88 -22.94
C PHE A 81 -41.61 13.25 -22.28
N TYR A 82 -40.95 14.19 -22.95
CA TYR A 82 -41.02 15.60 -22.61
C TYR A 82 -41.13 16.48 -23.85
N LEU A 83 -41.78 17.64 -23.69
CA LEU A 83 -41.99 18.66 -24.71
C LEU A 83 -41.06 19.85 -24.46
N ILE A 84 -40.48 20.37 -25.53
CA ILE A 84 -39.67 21.59 -25.48
C ILE A 84 -40.55 22.80 -25.80
N GLY A 85 -40.62 23.74 -24.87
CA GLY A 85 -41.54 24.89 -24.91
C GLY A 85 -40.99 26.17 -25.54
N THR A 86 -39.74 26.18 -25.99
CA THR A 86 -39.10 27.35 -26.66
C THR A 86 -38.50 26.94 -28.01
N GLU A 87 -38.42 27.90 -28.94
CA GLU A 87 -37.80 27.67 -30.25
C GLU A 87 -36.26 27.61 -30.12
N GLU A 88 -35.69 28.38 -29.20
CA GLU A 88 -34.25 28.42 -28.91
C GLU A 88 -33.71 27.07 -28.39
N ALA A 89 -34.41 26.41 -27.45
CA ALA A 89 -34.00 25.08 -26.98
C ALA A 89 -34.23 23.98 -28.02
N LYS A 90 -35.25 24.12 -28.87
CA LYS A 90 -35.50 23.19 -29.99
C LYS A 90 -34.30 23.21 -30.97
N GLU A 91 -33.81 24.39 -31.34
CA GLU A 91 -32.67 24.51 -32.26
C GLU A 91 -31.34 24.05 -31.66
N SER A 92 -31.11 24.32 -30.37
CA SER A 92 -29.91 23.87 -29.65
C SER A 92 -29.78 22.35 -29.57
N ILE A 93 -30.90 21.64 -29.38
CA ILE A 93 -30.92 20.17 -29.29
C ILE A 93 -30.80 19.51 -30.67
N LEU A 94 -31.33 20.14 -31.72
CA LEU A 94 -31.25 19.61 -33.09
C LEU A 94 -29.87 19.83 -33.73
N ASN A 95 -29.18 20.91 -33.38
CA ASN A 95 -27.86 21.26 -33.91
C ASN A 95 -26.84 21.46 -32.78
N PRO A 96 -26.36 20.37 -32.14
CA PRO A 96 -25.33 20.49 -31.11
C PRO A 96 -24.04 21.09 -31.74
N PRO A 97 -23.37 22.05 -31.06
CA PRO A 97 -22.13 22.61 -31.57
C PRO A 97 -21.04 21.52 -31.64
N GLN A 98 -20.37 21.38 -32.79
CA GLN A 98 -19.21 20.50 -32.93
C GLN A 98 -18.03 21.07 -32.13
N GLU A 99 -17.74 20.47 -30.97
CA GLU A 99 -16.46 20.65 -30.27
C GLU A 99 -15.38 19.82 -30.97
N GLN A 100 -14.29 20.49 -31.35
CA GLN A 100 -13.09 19.83 -31.84
C GLN A 100 -12.34 19.20 -30.67
N VAL A 101 -11.85 17.98 -30.90
CA VAL A 101 -11.16 17.11 -29.93
C VAL A 101 -9.79 17.68 -29.58
N ASP A 102 -9.64 18.19 -28.35
CA ASP A 102 -8.33 18.46 -27.76
C ASP A 102 -7.77 17.19 -27.09
N THR A 103 -6.58 16.80 -27.52
CA THR A 103 -5.75 15.79 -26.86
C THR A 103 -4.92 16.52 -25.81
N GLU A 104 -5.18 16.25 -24.53
CA GLU A 104 -4.46 16.88 -23.41
C GLU A 104 -3.05 16.28 -23.23
N GLU A 105 -2.02 17.02 -23.63
CA GLU A 105 -0.70 16.98 -22.99
C GLU A 105 -0.44 18.28 -22.22
N VAL A 106 0.29 18.13 -21.13
CA VAL A 106 0.40 19.06 -19.99
C VAL A 106 1.21 20.32 -20.31
N LYS A 107 0.59 21.49 -20.05
CA LYS A 107 1.10 22.82 -19.66
C LYS A 107 2.44 23.30 -20.26
N GLU A 108 2.37 24.39 -21.05
CA GLU A 108 3.11 25.63 -20.74
C GLU A 108 2.47 26.86 -21.42
N SER A 109 2.58 27.99 -20.73
CA SER A 109 1.98 29.32 -20.91
C SER A 109 2.02 29.95 -22.32
N VAL A 110 0.88 30.44 -22.85
CA VAL A 110 0.77 31.68 -23.67
C VAL A 110 -0.66 32.27 -23.64
N GLU A 111 -0.75 33.54 -23.24
CA GLU A 111 -1.74 34.62 -23.49
C GLU A 111 -3.14 34.32 -24.09
N ASP A 112 -4.18 34.73 -23.34
CA ASP A 112 -5.58 34.81 -23.79
C ASP A 112 -5.74 35.76 -25.00
N VAL A 113 -5.85 35.20 -26.21
CA VAL A 113 -6.25 35.96 -27.40
C VAL A 113 -7.77 36.18 -27.37
N TYR A 114 -8.18 37.41 -27.02
CA TYR A 114 -9.58 37.85 -27.08
C TYR A 114 -10.07 37.88 -28.54
N VAL A 115 -10.89 36.90 -28.94
CA VAL A 115 -11.51 36.87 -30.27
C VAL A 115 -12.72 37.81 -30.30
N TYR A 116 -12.53 38.99 -30.88
CA TYR A 116 -13.57 39.99 -31.12
C TYR A 116 -14.66 39.45 -32.06
N LYS A 117 -15.89 39.30 -31.55
CA LYS A 117 -17.08 39.02 -32.38
C LYS A 117 -17.77 40.36 -32.73
N PRO A 118 -17.81 40.77 -34.00
CA PRO A 118 -18.43 42.03 -34.38
C PRO A 118 -19.96 41.98 -34.17
N PRO A 119 -20.58 43.07 -33.70
CA PRO A 119 -22.03 43.13 -33.51
C PRO A 119 -22.76 43.10 -34.87
N ILE A 120 -23.78 42.25 -34.95
CA ILE A 120 -24.62 42.08 -36.14
C ILE A 120 -25.72 43.17 -36.11
N PRO A 121 -25.92 43.93 -37.21
CA PRO A 121 -26.92 45.00 -37.25
C PRO A 121 -28.34 44.43 -37.11
N LYS A 122 -29.06 44.88 -36.08
CA LYS A 122 -30.48 44.59 -35.87
C LYS A 122 -31.34 45.63 -36.62
N PRO A 123 -32.53 45.25 -37.13
CA PRO A 123 -33.44 46.19 -37.76
C PRO A 123 -33.88 47.28 -36.77
N TRP A 124 -33.98 48.52 -37.24
CA TRP A 124 -34.40 49.65 -36.43
C TRP A 124 -35.87 49.47 -36.01
N VAL A 125 -36.12 49.50 -34.70
CA VAL A 125 -37.46 49.48 -34.11
C VAL A 125 -37.74 50.90 -33.63
N SER A 126 -38.70 51.57 -34.28
CA SER A 126 -39.00 52.95 -33.96
C SER A 126 -39.85 53.04 -32.69
N LEU A 127 -39.48 53.95 -31.78
CA LEU A 127 -40.10 54.10 -30.46
C LEU A 127 -40.96 55.38 -30.38
N GLY A 128 -41.36 55.94 -31.53
CA GLY A 128 -42.30 57.06 -31.64
C GLY A 128 -41.68 58.45 -31.63
N SER A 129 -40.37 58.56 -31.41
CA SER A 129 -39.64 59.84 -31.35
C SER A 129 -39.53 60.53 -32.71
N GLU A 130 -39.55 59.78 -33.81
CA GLU A 130 -39.49 60.36 -35.16
C GLU A 130 -40.66 61.29 -35.50
N LYS A 131 -41.81 61.10 -34.86
CA LYS A 131 -43.01 61.91 -35.10
C LYS A 131 -42.89 63.33 -34.54
N GLU A 132 -42.29 63.47 -33.35
CA GLU A 132 -41.98 64.79 -32.75
C GLU A 132 -40.90 65.52 -33.55
N ILE A 133 -39.90 64.79 -34.06
CA ILE A 133 -38.81 65.36 -34.86
C ILE A 133 -39.32 65.89 -36.21
N GLU A 134 -40.25 65.19 -36.86
CA GLU A 134 -40.88 65.67 -38.10
C GLU A 134 -41.73 66.93 -37.86
N GLU A 135 -42.48 66.99 -36.76
CA GLU A 135 -43.32 68.14 -36.41
C GLU A 135 -42.50 69.40 -36.09
N GLU A 136 -41.29 69.27 -35.55
CA GLU A 136 -40.38 70.39 -35.27
C GLU A 136 -39.47 70.78 -36.46
N SER A 137 -39.50 70.04 -37.57
CA SER A 137 -38.56 70.26 -38.68
C SER A 137 -38.94 71.44 -39.60
N VAL A 138 -38.06 72.43 -39.72
CA VAL A 138 -38.29 73.65 -40.50
C VAL A 138 -37.96 73.44 -41.98
N HIS A 139 -38.88 73.82 -42.88
CA HIS A 139 -38.75 73.65 -44.32
C HIS A 139 -38.51 75.00 -45.04
N GLU A 140 -37.47 75.10 -45.87
CA GLU A 140 -37.13 76.33 -46.61
C GLU A 140 -38.14 76.61 -47.74
N SER A 141 -38.68 77.83 -47.80
CA SER A 141 -39.82 78.17 -48.67
C SER A 141 -39.51 79.05 -49.89
N THR A 142 -38.25 79.40 -50.17
CA THR A 142 -37.91 80.28 -51.32
C THR A 142 -36.67 79.86 -52.11
N ILE A 143 -36.69 80.14 -53.41
CA ILE A 143 -35.70 79.69 -54.40
C ILE A 143 -34.44 80.58 -54.32
N MET A 144 -33.29 79.99 -53.99
CA MET A 144 -32.01 80.72 -53.88
C MET A 144 -31.36 81.02 -55.25
N ALA A 145 -30.92 82.27 -55.45
CA ALA A 145 -30.15 82.70 -56.63
C ALA A 145 -28.64 82.46 -56.43
N LYS A 146 -27.99 81.77 -57.38
CA LYS A 146 -26.53 81.50 -57.37
C LYS A 146 -25.78 82.47 -58.28
N TYR A 147 -24.77 83.14 -57.73
CA TYR A 147 -23.81 83.96 -58.48
C TYR A 147 -22.47 83.23 -58.61
N LYS A 148 -21.82 83.37 -59.78
CA LYS A 148 -20.49 82.82 -60.06
C LYS A 148 -19.51 83.97 -60.30
N ILE A 149 -18.55 84.12 -59.39
CA ILE A 149 -17.44 85.06 -59.55
C ILE A 149 -16.22 84.26 -60.02
N SER A 150 -15.58 84.70 -61.11
CA SER A 150 -14.40 84.03 -61.67
C SER A 150 -13.29 85.03 -61.98
N ARG A 151 -12.06 84.69 -61.63
CA ARG A 151 -10.86 85.49 -61.92
C ARG A 151 -9.97 84.74 -62.93
N LYS A 152 -9.30 85.47 -63.84
CA LYS A 152 -8.44 84.87 -64.87
C LYS A 152 -7.21 84.21 -64.23
N ARG A 153 -6.91 82.96 -64.62
CA ARG A 153 -5.86 82.08 -64.05
C ARG A 153 -4.49 82.73 -63.91
N ARG A 154 -4.06 83.53 -64.90
CA ARG A 154 -2.75 84.23 -64.86
C ARG A 154 -2.61 85.28 -63.75
N GLN A 155 -3.73 85.70 -63.14
CA GLN A 155 -3.77 86.66 -62.04
C GLN A 155 -3.97 85.96 -60.69
N PHE A 156 -3.98 84.63 -60.66
CA PHE A 156 -3.91 83.87 -59.40
C PHE A 156 -2.47 83.96 -58.88
N GLY A 157 -2.31 84.42 -57.64
CA GLY A 157 -1.01 84.52 -56.98
C GLY A 157 -0.18 85.76 -57.34
N ALA A 158 -0.70 86.69 -58.15
CA ALA A 158 -0.09 88.01 -58.28
C ALA A 158 -0.26 88.79 -56.97
N PRO A 159 0.75 89.56 -56.51
CA PRO A 159 0.61 90.39 -55.32
C PRO A 159 -0.54 91.37 -55.52
N ILE A 160 -1.48 91.36 -54.57
CA ILE A 160 -2.63 92.26 -54.56
C ILE A 160 -2.22 93.44 -53.67
N GLU A 161 -2.08 94.61 -54.27
CA GLU A 161 -1.97 95.85 -53.50
C GLU A 161 -3.38 96.26 -53.08
N PHE A 162 -3.67 96.12 -51.79
CA PHE A 162 -4.90 96.64 -51.20
C PHE A 162 -4.68 98.11 -50.86
N GLY A 163 -5.53 98.98 -51.42
CA GLY A 163 -5.63 100.38 -51.03
C GLY A 163 -7.02 100.64 -50.43
N ASP A 164 -7.10 101.49 -49.42
CA ASP A 164 -8.38 101.93 -48.87
C ASP A 164 -9.05 102.86 -49.88
N TYR A 165 -10.15 102.40 -50.48
CA TYR A 165 -11.02 103.22 -51.33
C TYR A 165 -12.22 103.66 -50.51
N ASN A 166 -12.45 104.97 -50.44
CA ASN A 166 -13.63 105.52 -49.81
C ASN A 166 -14.87 105.14 -50.65
N ALA A 167 -15.96 104.68 -50.02
CA ALA A 167 -17.13 104.08 -50.67
C ALA A 167 -17.88 105.02 -51.64
N SER A 168 -17.59 106.32 -51.60
CA SER A 168 -18.07 107.36 -52.51
C SER A 168 -17.26 107.50 -53.81
N SER A 169 -16.09 106.85 -53.92
CA SER A 169 -15.14 107.02 -55.03
C SER A 169 -15.35 106.05 -56.20
N VAL A 170 -16.23 105.06 -56.07
CA VAL A 170 -16.59 104.10 -57.13
C VAL A 170 -18.10 104.18 -57.36
N LYS A 171 -18.50 104.33 -58.63
CA LYS A 171 -19.91 104.30 -59.02
C LYS A 171 -20.44 102.87 -58.80
N ASP A 172 -21.60 102.77 -58.15
CA ASP A 172 -22.40 101.53 -57.94
C ASP A 172 -22.12 100.70 -56.66
N SER A 173 -21.44 101.26 -55.65
CA SER A 173 -21.19 100.56 -54.38
C SER A 173 -22.20 100.79 -53.23
N TYR A 174 -23.20 101.68 -53.37
CA TYR A 174 -24.22 101.92 -52.33
C TYR A 174 -25.60 102.23 -52.92
N ILE A 175 -26.64 101.48 -52.51
CA ILE A 175 -28.06 101.70 -52.82
C ILE A 175 -28.84 101.64 -51.51
N GLU A 176 -29.55 102.71 -51.17
CA GLU A 176 -30.42 102.82 -49.99
C GLU A 176 -31.88 102.63 -50.40
N CYS A 177 -32.61 101.72 -49.74
CA CYS A 177 -34.02 101.45 -50.00
C CYS A 177 -34.89 101.85 -48.80
N THR A 178 -35.73 102.88 -48.96
CA THR A 178 -36.67 103.33 -47.92
C THR A 178 -38.07 102.77 -48.15
N ALA A 179 -38.76 102.38 -47.07
CA ALA A 179 -40.08 101.75 -47.14
C ALA A 179 -41.22 102.77 -47.29
N TYR A 180 -42.24 102.44 -48.09
CA TYR A 180 -43.50 103.18 -48.22
C TYR A 180 -44.68 102.35 -47.69
N ALA A 181 -45.70 103.01 -47.11
CA ALA A 181 -46.82 102.34 -46.44
C ALA A 181 -47.98 102.03 -47.40
N ASP A 182 -48.30 100.74 -47.57
CA ASP A 182 -49.47 100.27 -48.34
C ASP A 182 -50.70 100.05 -47.43
N LYS A 183 -51.89 100.38 -47.93
CA LYS A 183 -53.15 100.50 -47.16
C LYS A 183 -54.03 99.25 -47.14
N ASN A 184 -53.62 98.15 -47.79
CA ASN A 184 -54.46 96.97 -48.03
C ASN A 184 -54.17 95.72 -47.16
N PHE A 185 -53.44 95.83 -46.06
CA PHE A 185 -53.15 94.67 -45.20
C PHE A 185 -53.86 94.77 -43.83
N ALA A 186 -55.10 94.32 -43.77
CA ALA A 186 -55.77 93.98 -42.52
C ALA A 186 -55.75 92.45 -42.35
N VAL A 187 -54.73 91.93 -41.67
CA VAL A 187 -54.62 90.50 -41.33
C VAL A 187 -54.65 90.36 -39.81
N LYS A 188 -55.55 89.50 -39.31
CA LYS A 188 -55.58 89.07 -37.90
C LYS A 188 -54.22 88.47 -37.54
N GLN A 189 -53.59 89.04 -36.53
CA GLN A 189 -52.33 88.55 -35.98
C GLN A 189 -52.60 87.22 -35.25
N LEU A 190 -52.41 86.11 -35.96
CA LEU A 190 -52.11 84.83 -35.35
C LEU A 190 -50.62 84.88 -35.02
N GLU A 191 -50.27 84.82 -33.74
CA GLU A 191 -48.87 84.67 -33.31
C GLU A 191 -48.23 83.56 -34.15
N LYS A 192 -47.18 83.95 -34.86
CA LYS A 192 -46.43 83.05 -35.72
C LYS A 192 -45.02 83.10 -35.19
N ASP A 193 -44.60 82.05 -34.50
CA ASP A 193 -43.24 81.90 -34.04
C ASP A 193 -42.33 81.78 -35.27
N ILE A 194 -41.47 82.78 -35.45
CA ILE A 194 -40.49 82.82 -36.53
C ILE A 194 -39.13 82.67 -35.87
N ALA A 195 -38.52 81.50 -36.03
CA ALA A 195 -37.14 81.26 -35.65
C ALA A 195 -36.23 81.48 -36.88
N VAL A 196 -35.17 82.28 -36.73
CA VAL A 196 -34.14 82.48 -37.77
C VAL A 196 -32.85 81.84 -37.26
N GLN A 197 -32.42 80.77 -37.92
CA GLN A 197 -31.18 80.07 -37.59
C GLN A 197 -30.10 80.42 -38.62
N MET A 198 -29.18 81.31 -38.25
CA MET A 198 -28.01 81.69 -39.06
C MET A 198 -26.87 80.68 -38.83
N ILE A 199 -27.00 79.47 -39.38
CA ILE A 199 -25.92 78.46 -39.41
C ILE A 199 -25.46 78.29 -40.87
N PRO A 200 -24.15 78.24 -41.16
CA PRO A 200 -23.66 77.96 -42.50
C PRO A 200 -24.21 76.61 -42.98
N MET A 201 -24.71 76.52 -44.23
CA MET A 201 -25.31 75.29 -44.79
C MET A 201 -24.44 74.06 -44.47
N VAL A 202 -24.91 73.24 -43.53
CA VAL A 202 -24.22 72.01 -43.14
C VAL A 202 -24.74 70.90 -44.02
N MET A 203 -23.89 70.37 -44.91
CA MET A 203 -24.22 69.15 -45.65
C MET A 203 -23.78 67.94 -44.82
N ASN A 204 -24.73 67.11 -44.42
CA ASN A 204 -24.40 65.79 -43.92
C ASN A 204 -23.91 64.92 -45.09
N LYS A 205 -22.63 64.58 -45.05
CA LYS A 205 -22.02 63.60 -45.96
C LYS A 205 -21.70 62.34 -45.17
N HIS A 206 -22.38 61.26 -45.49
CA HIS A 206 -22.06 59.94 -45.00
C HIS A 206 -21.17 59.24 -46.04
N THR A 207 -19.99 58.82 -45.60
CA THR A 207 -19.09 57.96 -46.38
C THR A 207 -19.07 56.60 -45.72
N GLN A 208 -19.59 55.59 -46.42
CA GLN A 208 -19.51 54.20 -46.01
C GLN A 208 -18.67 53.45 -47.03
N THR A 209 -17.48 53.02 -46.62
CA THR A 209 -16.63 52.15 -47.42
C THR A 209 -17.24 50.76 -47.42
N GLN A 210 -17.61 50.24 -48.60
CA GLN A 210 -17.87 48.81 -48.73
C GLN A 210 -16.57 48.06 -48.44
N TRP A 211 -16.56 47.22 -47.41
CA TRP A 211 -15.42 46.38 -47.11
C TRP A 211 -15.29 45.31 -48.19
N LYS A 212 -14.44 45.57 -49.20
CA LYS A 212 -13.99 44.56 -50.13
C LYS A 212 -12.79 43.88 -49.51
N PHE A 213 -12.93 42.63 -49.10
CA PHE A 213 -11.82 41.81 -48.60
C PHE A 213 -11.03 41.25 -49.79
N PRO A 214 -9.83 41.77 -50.11
CA PRO A 214 -8.96 41.09 -51.06
C PRO A 214 -8.54 39.76 -50.44
N ARG A 215 -8.88 38.65 -51.11
CA ARG A 215 -8.33 37.33 -50.75
C ARG A 215 -6.98 37.18 -51.44
N ASN A 216 -5.93 37.04 -50.66
CA ASN A 216 -4.62 36.67 -51.21
C ASN A 216 -4.76 35.28 -51.85
N ALA A 217 -4.58 35.20 -53.15
CA ALA A 217 -4.55 33.94 -53.90
C ALA A 217 -3.09 33.62 -54.22
N THR A 218 -2.54 32.62 -53.54
CA THR A 218 -1.23 32.05 -53.86
C THR A 218 -1.44 30.74 -54.58
N THR A 219 -0.77 30.55 -55.72
CA THR A 219 -0.72 29.25 -56.40
C THR A 219 0.53 28.52 -55.94
N GLN A 220 0.35 27.38 -55.30
CA GLN A 220 1.43 26.44 -55.01
C GLN A 220 1.33 25.29 -56.01
N TYR A 221 2.35 25.11 -56.83
CA TYR A 221 2.40 23.99 -57.79
C TYR A 221 2.85 22.74 -57.03
N MET A 222 2.11 21.62 -57.17
CA MET A 222 2.67 20.32 -56.84
C MET A 222 3.62 19.89 -57.98
N PRO A 223 4.74 19.20 -57.68
CA PRO A 223 5.56 18.57 -58.69
C PRO A 223 4.68 17.69 -59.58
N ARG A 224 4.88 17.76 -60.90
CA ARG A 224 4.17 16.88 -61.83
C ARG A 224 4.54 15.43 -61.49
N GLU A 225 3.56 14.64 -61.06
CA GLU A 225 3.74 13.20 -60.95
C GLU A 225 3.67 12.58 -62.35
N PHE A 226 4.73 11.85 -62.74
CA PHE A 226 4.71 11.08 -63.98
C PHE A 226 3.65 9.98 -63.91
N SER A 227 2.91 9.79 -65.01
CA SER A 227 1.99 8.66 -65.14
C SER A 227 2.77 7.34 -65.09
N LYS A 228 2.09 6.22 -64.79
CA LYS A 228 2.74 4.90 -64.72
C LYS A 228 3.47 4.55 -66.03
N GLU A 229 2.89 4.89 -67.17
CA GLU A 229 3.47 4.69 -68.51
C GLU A 229 4.72 5.55 -68.75
N GLU A 230 4.70 6.82 -68.34
CA GLU A 230 5.87 7.71 -68.46
C GLU A 230 7.03 7.23 -67.59
N ARG A 231 6.74 6.73 -66.37
CA ARG A 231 7.75 6.15 -65.48
C ARG A 231 8.40 4.92 -66.09
N GLU A 232 7.62 4.01 -66.67
CA GLU A 232 8.16 2.82 -67.32
C GLU A 232 9.03 3.17 -68.53
N THR A 233 8.61 4.15 -69.34
CA THR A 233 9.41 4.63 -70.48
C THR A 233 10.74 5.24 -70.02
N LEU A 234 10.74 6.02 -68.94
CA LEU A 234 11.94 6.64 -68.37
C LEU A 234 12.88 5.59 -67.73
N LEU A 235 12.34 4.61 -67.01
CA LEU A 235 13.12 3.50 -66.41
C LEU A 235 13.77 2.61 -67.47
N GLN A 236 13.16 2.51 -68.66
CA GLN A 236 13.72 1.78 -69.79
C GLN A 236 14.79 2.58 -70.56
N SER A 237 14.90 3.90 -70.33
CA SER A 237 15.89 4.76 -70.99
C SER A 237 17.32 4.31 -70.70
N LYS A 238 18.16 4.31 -71.74
CA LYS A 238 19.58 3.96 -71.61
C LYS A 238 20.35 5.02 -70.83
N ASP A 239 20.04 6.29 -71.03
CA ASP A 239 20.72 7.41 -70.36
C ASP A 239 20.58 7.33 -68.83
N LEU A 240 19.40 6.92 -68.35
CA LEU A 240 19.14 6.73 -66.92
C LEU A 240 19.90 5.51 -66.37
N LYS A 241 19.97 4.40 -67.11
CA LYS A 241 20.73 3.22 -66.70
C LYS A 241 22.22 3.50 -66.61
N ASP A 242 22.77 4.22 -67.58
CA ASP A 242 24.18 4.60 -67.57
C ASP A 242 24.52 5.55 -66.42
N PHE A 243 23.62 6.50 -66.13
CA PHE A 243 23.72 7.37 -64.96
C PHE A 243 23.66 6.59 -63.64
N LEU A 244 22.70 5.67 -63.48
CA LEU A 244 22.58 4.84 -62.28
C LEU A 244 23.82 3.95 -62.07
N ASN A 245 24.39 3.38 -63.15
CA ASN A 245 25.63 2.62 -63.07
C ASN A 245 26.84 3.47 -62.67
N SER A 246 26.86 4.76 -63.06
CA SER A 246 27.92 5.68 -62.64
C SER A 246 27.81 6.07 -61.16
N ILE A 247 26.59 6.24 -60.67
CA ILE A 247 26.31 6.65 -59.29
C ILE A 247 26.36 5.47 -58.32
N SER A 248 26.05 4.25 -58.76
CA SER A 248 26.08 3.07 -57.91
C SER A 248 27.43 2.91 -57.22
N LEU A 249 28.54 3.19 -57.93
CA LEU A 249 29.88 3.18 -57.35
C LEU A 249 30.03 4.22 -56.23
N SER A 250 29.56 5.45 -56.44
CA SER A 250 29.63 6.53 -55.44
C SER A 250 28.77 6.23 -54.21
N VAL A 251 27.60 5.61 -54.41
CA VAL A 251 26.71 5.18 -53.33
C VAL A 251 27.34 4.02 -52.55
N GLU A 252 27.95 3.05 -53.23
CA GLU A 252 28.65 1.93 -52.60
C GLU A 252 29.80 2.41 -51.71
N VAL A 253 30.59 3.39 -52.16
CA VAL A 253 31.64 4.00 -51.32
C VAL A 253 31.06 4.69 -50.09
N ALA A 254 29.96 5.43 -50.24
CA ALA A 254 29.30 6.10 -49.11
C ALA A 254 28.71 5.11 -48.09
N LEU A 255 28.15 3.99 -48.56
CA LEU A 255 27.64 2.92 -47.72
C LEU A 255 28.77 2.22 -46.97
N GLN A 256 29.87 1.88 -47.65
CA GLN A 256 31.07 1.31 -47.03
C GLN A 256 31.62 2.25 -45.94
N GLN A 257 31.66 3.56 -46.17
CA GLN A 257 32.13 4.52 -45.17
C GLN A 257 31.24 4.54 -43.92
N ASN A 258 29.91 4.49 -44.08
CA ASN A 258 28.99 4.42 -42.96
C ASN A 258 29.07 3.09 -42.19
N GLU A 259 29.37 1.99 -42.87
CA GLU A 259 29.51 0.67 -42.27
C GLU A 259 30.85 0.51 -41.52
N ILE A 260 31.94 1.08 -42.06
CA ILE A 260 33.27 1.05 -41.42
C ILE A 260 33.25 1.78 -40.08
N MET A 261 32.55 2.91 -39.97
CA MET A 261 32.50 3.69 -38.74
C MET A 261 31.23 4.53 -38.65
N ASN A 262 30.44 4.28 -37.61
CA ASN A 262 29.26 5.10 -37.32
C ASN A 262 29.66 6.32 -36.48
N VAL A 263 29.83 7.46 -37.13
CA VAL A 263 30.23 8.75 -36.51
C VAL A 263 29.16 9.29 -35.56
N PHE A 264 27.93 8.78 -35.63
CA PHE A 264 26.79 9.27 -34.85
C PHE A 264 26.48 8.41 -33.61
N ILE A 265 27.29 7.41 -33.31
CA ILE A 265 27.19 6.69 -32.03
C ILE A 265 27.76 7.56 -30.93
N ASP A 266 26.92 7.85 -29.95
CA ASP A 266 27.35 8.45 -28.71
C ASP A 266 27.85 7.34 -27.79
N ASP A 267 29.17 7.14 -27.76
CA ASP A 267 29.81 6.10 -26.93
C ASP A 267 29.45 6.26 -25.44
N TRP A 268 29.11 7.47 -24.98
CA TRP A 268 28.68 7.72 -23.60
C TRP A 268 27.29 7.16 -23.30
N LYS A 269 26.40 7.09 -24.29
CA LYS A 269 25.09 6.42 -24.17
C LYS A 269 25.20 4.91 -24.11
N VAL A 270 26.25 4.34 -24.72
CA VAL A 270 26.49 2.89 -24.75
C VAL A 270 27.30 2.45 -23.52
N LEU A 271 28.21 3.30 -23.03
CA LEU A 271 28.94 3.11 -21.77
C LEU A 271 28.08 3.38 -20.53
N ALA A 272 26.93 4.05 -20.68
CA ALA A 272 25.86 4.01 -19.70
C ALA A 272 25.18 2.64 -19.71
N GLU A 273 25.93 1.58 -19.41
CA GLU A 273 25.33 0.50 -18.61
C GLU A 273 24.73 1.20 -17.40
N GLU A 274 23.46 0.92 -17.07
CA GLU A 274 22.70 1.55 -16.00
C GLU A 274 23.53 1.65 -14.71
N GLU A 275 24.31 2.72 -14.58
CA GLU A 275 24.89 3.18 -13.34
C GLU A 275 23.66 3.68 -12.58
N ALA A 276 23.06 2.74 -11.86
CA ALA A 276 21.92 2.95 -10.99
C ALA A 276 22.14 4.26 -10.25
N THR A 277 21.43 5.28 -10.71
CA THR A 277 21.22 6.60 -10.13
C THR A 277 22.07 6.87 -8.90
N PHE A 278 23.39 7.02 -9.09
CA PHE A 278 24.35 7.29 -8.01
C PHE A 278 24.22 8.78 -7.67
N GLY A 279 23.10 9.16 -7.06
CA GLY A 279 22.75 10.56 -6.87
C GLY A 279 21.40 10.84 -6.21
N ASP A 280 20.43 9.90 -6.25
CA ASP A 280 19.33 9.95 -5.29
C ASP A 280 19.76 9.13 -4.07
N LYS A 281 19.67 9.74 -2.88
CA LYS A 281 19.95 9.07 -1.60
C LYS A 281 19.39 7.66 -1.67
N THR A 282 20.24 6.64 -1.56
CA THR A 282 19.83 5.23 -1.55
C THR A 282 18.61 5.11 -0.66
N ASP A 283 17.45 4.89 -1.25
CA ASP A 283 16.17 4.96 -0.56
C ASP A 283 16.10 3.73 0.37
N SER A 284 16.67 3.84 1.57
CA SER A 284 16.78 2.77 2.55
C SER A 284 15.54 2.69 3.44
N HIS A 285 14.57 3.57 3.20
CA HIS A 285 13.32 3.65 3.93
C HIS A 285 12.27 2.73 3.31
N LEU A 286 11.51 2.06 4.17
CA LEU A 286 10.30 1.36 3.79
C LEU A 286 9.26 2.40 3.36
N LYS A 287 8.67 2.22 2.18
CA LYS A 287 7.63 3.13 1.67
C LYS A 287 6.26 2.55 1.96
N GLU A 288 5.37 3.33 2.55
CA GLU A 288 4.00 2.88 2.74
C GLU A 288 3.29 2.73 1.39
N TYR A 289 2.83 1.52 1.11
CA TYR A 289 2.09 1.18 -0.10
C TYR A 289 0.59 1.34 0.16
N GLN A 290 0.08 0.71 1.22
CA GLN A 290 -1.33 0.72 1.57
C GLN A 290 -1.53 0.35 3.04
N SER A 291 -2.62 0.81 3.65
CA SER A 291 -3.02 0.42 5.00
C SER A 291 -4.46 -0.09 4.99
N PHE A 292 -4.73 -1.16 5.72
CA PHE A 292 -6.06 -1.75 5.89
C PHE A 292 -6.54 -1.57 7.32
N THR A 293 -7.77 -1.08 7.48
CA THR A 293 -8.42 -0.93 8.77
C THR A 293 -9.89 -1.26 8.61
N ASP A 294 -10.44 -2.10 9.49
CA ASP A 294 -11.87 -2.40 9.49
C ASP A 294 -12.66 -1.20 10.05
N LEU A 295 -13.41 -0.53 9.17
CA LEU A 295 -14.24 0.62 9.50
C LEU A 295 -15.53 0.26 10.24
N HIS A 296 -15.98 -1.00 10.20
CA HIS A 296 -17.22 -1.42 10.84
C HIS A 296 -17.01 -1.80 12.31
N ASN A 297 -15.78 -2.12 12.73
CA ASN A 297 -15.46 -2.68 14.05
C ASN A 297 -14.36 -1.89 14.79
N ILE A 298 -14.38 -0.56 14.65
CA ILE A 298 -13.31 0.39 15.05
C ILE A 298 -12.91 0.34 16.55
N LYS A 299 -13.73 -0.21 17.45
CA LYS A 299 -13.50 -0.07 18.89
C LYS A 299 -13.00 -1.37 19.52
N ASP A 300 -11.78 -1.28 20.08
CA ASP A 300 -11.15 -2.25 20.99
C ASP A 300 -10.77 -3.61 20.38
N LYS A 301 -10.31 -3.63 19.13
CA LYS A 301 -9.77 -4.83 18.51
C LYS A 301 -8.29 -4.67 18.15
N THR A 302 -7.52 -5.73 18.30
CA THR A 302 -6.09 -5.80 17.95
C THR A 302 -5.87 -6.90 16.90
N ILE A 303 -4.85 -6.72 16.06
CA ILE A 303 -4.42 -7.78 15.15
C ILE A 303 -3.44 -8.69 15.87
N THR A 304 -3.73 -9.99 15.90
CA THR A 304 -2.92 -11.00 16.59
C THR A 304 -1.97 -11.73 15.64
N CYS A 305 -2.40 -12.03 14.42
CA CYS A 305 -1.62 -12.77 13.43
C CYS A 305 -1.95 -12.28 12.02
N VAL A 306 -0.95 -12.33 11.15
CA VAL A 306 -1.04 -11.94 9.74
C VAL A 306 -0.40 -13.01 8.87
N CYS A 307 -1.10 -13.43 7.82
CA CYS A 307 -0.59 -14.41 6.87
C CYS A 307 -0.95 -13.99 5.43
N TRP A 308 0.05 -13.99 4.56
CA TRP A 308 -0.16 -13.76 3.12
C TRP A 308 -0.72 -15.01 2.46
N HIS A 309 -1.62 -14.81 1.49
CA HIS A 309 -2.10 -15.93 0.70
C HIS A 309 -0.97 -16.50 -0.16
N PRO A 310 -0.78 -17.82 -0.21
CA PRO A 310 0.40 -18.41 -0.82
C PRO A 310 0.41 -18.38 -2.36
N THR A 311 -0.77 -18.46 -2.99
CA THR A 311 -0.89 -18.55 -4.46
C THR A 311 -1.44 -17.28 -5.10
N ILE A 312 -2.14 -16.44 -4.34
CA ILE A 312 -2.86 -15.27 -4.87
C ILE A 312 -2.12 -14.03 -4.45
N HIS A 313 -1.48 -13.38 -5.42
CA HIS A 313 -0.77 -12.13 -5.17
C HIS A 313 -1.72 -11.00 -4.79
N GLY A 314 -1.41 -10.33 -3.68
CA GLY A 314 -2.12 -9.16 -3.16
C GLY A 314 -3.27 -9.49 -2.22
N LEU A 315 -3.40 -10.74 -1.78
CA LEU A 315 -4.39 -11.17 -0.79
C LEU A 315 -3.70 -11.47 0.55
N ILE A 316 -4.22 -10.88 1.63
CA ILE A 316 -3.70 -11.04 2.99
C ILE A 316 -4.83 -11.36 3.95
N ALA A 317 -4.61 -12.37 4.79
CA ALA A 317 -5.52 -12.73 5.87
C ALA A 317 -5.00 -12.17 7.19
N VAL A 318 -5.93 -11.71 8.03
CA VAL A 318 -5.64 -11.05 9.30
C VAL A 318 -6.60 -11.56 10.37
N SER A 319 -6.06 -12.04 11.49
CA SER A 319 -6.88 -12.41 12.65
C SER A 319 -7.05 -11.23 13.59
N ILE A 320 -8.28 -11.07 14.07
CA ILE A 320 -8.65 -9.98 14.96
C ILE A 320 -9.10 -10.56 16.30
N ALA A 321 -8.60 -9.99 17.39
CA ALA A 321 -9.00 -10.33 18.75
C ALA A 321 -9.44 -9.08 19.52
N GLU A 322 -10.28 -9.27 20.55
CA GLU A 322 -10.65 -8.15 21.42
C GLU A 322 -9.52 -7.75 22.36
N ARG A 323 -9.32 -6.44 22.50
CA ARG A 323 -8.33 -5.85 23.39
C ARG A 323 -8.86 -5.75 24.82
N LEU A 324 -8.97 -6.90 25.47
CA LEU A 324 -9.45 -7.00 26.85
C LEU A 324 -8.45 -7.75 27.71
N ASN A 325 -8.24 -7.25 28.92
CA ASN A 325 -7.47 -7.95 29.93
C ASN A 325 -8.24 -9.20 30.40
N TYR A 326 -7.56 -10.17 31.00
CA TYR A 326 -8.19 -11.42 31.45
C TYR A 326 -9.39 -11.16 32.39
N GLU A 327 -9.26 -10.24 33.35
CA GLU A 327 -10.33 -9.89 34.29
C GLU A 327 -11.55 -9.27 33.58
N GLU A 328 -11.31 -8.40 32.60
CA GLU A 328 -12.34 -7.77 31.79
C GLU A 328 -13.05 -8.80 30.90
N ARG A 329 -12.30 -9.75 30.32
CA ARG A 329 -12.87 -10.86 29.54
C ARG A 329 -13.80 -11.72 30.38
N VAL A 330 -13.47 -11.97 31.64
CA VAL A 330 -14.35 -12.70 32.56
C VAL A 330 -15.64 -11.91 32.83
N GLN A 331 -15.54 -10.60 33.07
CA GLN A 331 -16.69 -9.72 33.31
C GLN A 331 -17.59 -9.57 32.08
N PHE A 332 -17.01 -9.46 30.88
CA PHE A 332 -17.72 -9.29 29.61
C PHE A 332 -17.95 -10.62 28.86
N SER A 333 -17.75 -11.76 29.50
CA SER A 333 -17.88 -13.09 28.90
C SER A 333 -19.21 -13.31 28.17
N GLY A 334 -20.32 -12.81 28.70
CA GLY A 334 -21.63 -12.89 28.04
C GLY A 334 -21.73 -12.09 26.74
N LYS A 335 -20.98 -10.98 26.62
CA LYS A 335 -20.90 -10.18 25.38
C LYS A 335 -19.96 -10.86 24.37
N LEU A 336 -18.84 -11.39 24.83
CA LEU A 336 -17.86 -12.13 24.01
C LEU A 336 -18.49 -13.36 23.35
N LEU A 337 -19.36 -14.08 24.06
CA LEU A 337 -20.08 -15.23 23.48
C LEU A 337 -21.09 -14.85 22.38
N LEU A 338 -21.54 -13.60 22.33
CA LEU A 338 -22.49 -13.12 21.33
C LEU A 338 -21.79 -12.56 20.08
N GLN A 339 -20.53 -12.17 20.19
CA GLN A 339 -19.76 -11.59 19.09
C GLN A 339 -18.71 -12.61 18.63
N PRO A 340 -18.89 -13.26 17.47
CA PRO A 340 -17.90 -14.21 17.00
C PRO A 340 -16.61 -13.50 16.59
N SER A 341 -15.48 -14.15 16.84
CA SER A 341 -14.18 -13.66 16.37
C SER A 341 -14.01 -13.97 14.89
N LEU A 342 -13.21 -13.13 14.21
CA LEU A 342 -13.18 -13.07 12.75
C LEU A 342 -11.75 -13.09 12.21
N ILE A 343 -11.54 -13.80 11.10
CA ILE A 343 -10.39 -13.62 10.21
C ILE A 343 -10.87 -12.83 9.00
N LEU A 344 -10.24 -11.70 8.72
CA LEU A 344 -10.55 -10.85 7.56
C LEU A 344 -9.56 -11.11 6.42
N PHE A 345 -10.07 -11.22 5.21
CA PHE A 345 -9.27 -11.28 3.99
C PHE A 345 -9.30 -9.92 3.30
N TRP A 346 -8.14 -9.28 3.22
CA TRP A 346 -7.94 -8.01 2.52
C TRP A 346 -7.26 -8.24 1.19
N SER A 347 -7.66 -7.47 0.19
CA SER A 347 -7.03 -7.49 -1.14
C SER A 347 -6.51 -6.11 -1.49
N PHE A 348 -5.40 -6.06 -2.23
CA PHE A 348 -4.88 -4.80 -2.76
C PHE A 348 -5.86 -4.12 -3.74
N SER A 349 -6.80 -4.87 -4.31
CA SER A 349 -7.83 -4.34 -5.22
C SER A 349 -8.94 -3.57 -4.51
N ASP A 350 -9.32 -4.00 -3.30
CA ASP A 350 -10.32 -3.31 -2.48
C ASP A 350 -9.77 -3.13 -1.05
N PRO A 351 -9.27 -1.92 -0.73
CA PRO A 351 -8.74 -1.63 0.61
C PRO A 351 -9.79 -1.25 1.64
N ILE A 352 -11.02 -1.01 1.22
CA ILE A 352 -12.07 -0.49 2.11
C ILE A 352 -12.87 -1.65 2.69
N HIS A 353 -13.13 -2.69 1.91
CA HIS A 353 -13.94 -3.83 2.33
C HIS A 353 -13.16 -5.15 2.32
N PRO A 354 -13.31 -5.98 3.37
CA PRO A 354 -12.76 -7.33 3.36
C PRO A 354 -13.51 -8.20 2.34
N GLN A 355 -12.80 -9.08 1.64
CA GLN A 355 -13.38 -9.96 0.63
C GLN A 355 -14.07 -11.20 1.22
N LEU A 356 -13.57 -11.68 2.36
CA LEU A 356 -14.05 -12.88 3.05
C LEU A 356 -13.87 -12.72 4.55
N MET A 357 -14.83 -13.21 5.33
CA MET A 357 -14.80 -13.18 6.79
C MET A 357 -14.97 -14.61 7.33
N LEU A 358 -13.94 -15.17 7.96
CA LEU A 358 -14.03 -16.49 8.59
C LEU A 358 -14.49 -16.34 10.03
N GLN A 359 -15.54 -17.07 10.39
CA GLN A 359 -16.10 -17.06 11.73
C GLN A 359 -15.45 -18.14 12.59
N SER A 360 -15.01 -17.76 13.79
CA SER A 360 -14.44 -18.68 14.77
C SER A 360 -15.25 -18.71 16.06
N PRO A 361 -15.17 -19.82 16.81
CA PRO A 361 -15.88 -19.94 18.09
C PRO A 361 -15.31 -19.03 19.18
N ASP A 362 -14.02 -18.70 19.11
CA ASP A 362 -13.32 -17.85 20.07
C ASP A 362 -12.15 -17.10 19.39
N ASP A 363 -11.50 -16.17 20.09
CA ASP A 363 -10.42 -15.34 19.59
C ASP A 363 -9.23 -16.16 19.10
N ILE A 364 -8.75 -15.83 17.90
CA ILE A 364 -7.64 -16.52 17.24
C ILE A 364 -6.35 -15.76 17.48
N PHE A 365 -5.30 -16.46 17.92
CA PHE A 365 -3.99 -15.88 18.18
C PHE A 365 -2.94 -16.29 17.14
N CYS A 366 -3.13 -17.42 16.48
CA CYS A 366 -2.27 -17.88 15.40
C CYS A 366 -3.10 -18.63 14.36
N PHE A 367 -2.79 -18.48 13.09
CA PHE A 367 -3.36 -19.28 12.02
C PHE A 367 -2.38 -19.39 10.85
N GLN A 368 -2.53 -20.44 10.04
CA GLN A 368 -1.68 -20.68 8.88
C GLN A 368 -2.45 -21.41 7.77
N PHE A 369 -2.22 -21.00 6.53
CA PHE A 369 -2.66 -21.72 5.33
C PHE A 369 -1.93 -23.05 5.20
N CYS A 370 -2.64 -24.09 4.77
CA CYS A 370 -2.02 -25.38 4.50
C CYS A 370 -1.09 -25.29 3.27
N PRO A 371 0.18 -25.76 3.36
CA PRO A 371 1.14 -25.72 2.26
C PRO A 371 0.69 -26.43 0.98
N SER A 372 -0.02 -27.56 1.11
CA SER A 372 -0.43 -28.37 -0.03
C SER A 372 -1.73 -27.87 -0.67
N ASN A 373 -2.67 -27.36 0.13
CA ASN A 373 -3.90 -26.76 -0.36
C ASN A 373 -4.22 -25.45 0.39
N PRO A 374 -4.03 -24.28 -0.25
CA PRO A 374 -4.34 -22.98 0.33
C PRO A 374 -5.79 -22.79 0.78
N ASP A 375 -6.72 -23.59 0.27
CA ASP A 375 -8.12 -23.50 0.65
C ASP A 375 -8.39 -24.01 2.07
N ILE A 376 -7.43 -24.70 2.69
CA ILE A 376 -7.54 -25.21 4.05
C ILE A 376 -6.72 -24.33 4.99
N ILE A 377 -7.36 -23.87 6.05
CA ILE A 377 -6.76 -22.99 7.06
C ILE A 377 -6.89 -23.64 8.42
N ALA A 378 -5.79 -23.66 9.19
CA ALA A 378 -5.82 -24.05 10.60
C ALA A 378 -5.52 -22.86 11.49
N GLY A 379 -6.17 -22.79 12.64
CA GLY A 379 -6.00 -21.71 13.61
C GLY A 379 -6.11 -22.20 15.05
N GLY A 380 -5.43 -21.48 15.94
CA GLY A 380 -5.42 -21.73 17.37
C GLY A 380 -6.18 -20.65 18.15
N CYS A 381 -7.13 -21.10 18.97
CA CYS A 381 -7.97 -20.24 19.79
C CYS A 381 -7.37 -19.98 21.18
N ILE A 382 -7.85 -18.92 21.83
CA ILE A 382 -7.49 -18.56 23.22
C ILE A 382 -7.91 -19.63 24.25
N ASN A 383 -8.97 -20.38 23.98
CA ASN A 383 -9.45 -21.46 24.84
C ASN A 383 -8.64 -22.77 24.72
N GLY A 384 -7.66 -22.83 23.81
CA GLY A 384 -6.82 -24.01 23.59
C GLY A 384 -7.35 -25.00 22.54
N GLN A 385 -8.43 -24.67 21.84
CA GLN A 385 -8.93 -25.45 20.71
C GLN A 385 -8.21 -25.09 19.41
N VAL A 386 -8.03 -26.11 18.56
CA VAL A 386 -7.61 -25.97 17.17
C VAL A 386 -8.84 -26.00 16.28
N VAL A 387 -8.91 -25.07 15.33
CA VAL A 387 -10.04 -24.89 14.41
C VAL A 387 -9.55 -25.03 12.97
N LEU A 388 -10.35 -25.68 12.13
CA LEU A 388 -10.13 -25.81 10.69
C LEU A 388 -11.22 -25.08 9.90
N TRP A 389 -10.83 -24.39 8.83
CA TRP A 389 -11.71 -23.80 7.83
C TRP A 389 -11.39 -24.34 6.43
N ASP A 390 -12.41 -24.40 5.61
CA ASP A 390 -12.34 -24.74 4.19
C ASP A 390 -12.99 -23.62 3.39
N ILE A 391 -12.21 -22.97 2.53
CA ILE A 391 -12.63 -21.85 1.68
C ILE A 391 -12.83 -22.25 0.20
N SER A 392 -12.79 -23.55 -0.13
CA SER A 392 -12.94 -24.07 -1.49
C SER A 392 -14.21 -23.55 -2.20
N ALA A 393 -15.35 -23.49 -1.51
CA ALA A 393 -16.61 -22.95 -2.05
C ALA A 393 -16.57 -21.43 -2.36
N HIS A 394 -15.56 -20.72 -1.88
CA HIS A 394 -15.38 -19.28 -2.06
C HIS A 394 -14.14 -18.94 -2.89
N SER A 395 -13.29 -19.92 -3.23
CA SER A 395 -12.00 -19.72 -3.91
C SER A 395 -12.16 -19.09 -5.29
N GLU A 396 -13.15 -19.50 -6.08
CA GLU A 396 -13.43 -18.90 -7.40
C GLU A 396 -13.77 -17.41 -7.30
N ARG A 397 -14.53 -16.98 -6.28
CA ARG A 397 -14.85 -15.55 -6.07
C ARG A 397 -13.62 -14.74 -5.73
N ILE A 398 -12.72 -15.29 -4.91
CA ILE A 398 -11.47 -14.64 -4.52
C ILE A 398 -10.56 -14.43 -5.75
N VAL A 399 -10.57 -15.37 -6.71
CA VAL A 399 -9.77 -15.28 -7.95
C VAL A 399 -10.41 -14.39 -9.02
N HIS A 400 -11.73 -14.46 -9.22
CA HIS A 400 -12.44 -13.84 -10.35
C HIS A 400 -12.65 -12.32 -10.24
N VAL A 401 -12.36 -11.68 -9.11
CA VAL A 401 -12.37 -10.20 -8.99
C VAL A 401 -11.34 -9.55 -9.93
N LYS A 402 -10.33 -10.29 -10.42
CA LYS A 402 -9.40 -9.81 -11.47
C LYS A 402 -10.01 -9.73 -12.89
N GLY A 403 -11.25 -10.16 -13.09
CA GLY A 403 -11.82 -10.49 -14.41
C GLY A 403 -12.86 -9.53 -15.02
N THR A 404 -13.08 -8.33 -14.48
CA THR A 404 -13.93 -7.30 -15.12
C THR A 404 -13.08 -6.16 -15.68
N GLY A 405 -12.25 -6.47 -16.68
CA GLY A 405 -11.39 -5.48 -17.32
C GLY A 405 -10.84 -5.98 -18.65
N GLY A 406 -11.69 -6.00 -19.69
CA GLY A 406 -11.23 -6.21 -21.06
C GLY A 406 -10.30 -5.07 -21.52
N THR A 407 -9.16 -5.46 -22.09
CA THR A 407 -8.24 -4.65 -22.91
C THR A 407 -7.51 -3.46 -22.26
N SER A 408 -6.23 -3.71 -21.93
CA SER A 408 -5.08 -2.80 -22.04
C SER A 408 -5.36 -1.29 -22.05
N LYS A 409 -5.41 -0.66 -20.87
CA LYS A 409 -4.96 0.73 -20.66
C LYS A 409 -4.24 0.83 -19.31
N LYS A 410 -3.12 1.54 -19.30
CA LYS A 410 -2.29 1.83 -18.12
C LYS A 410 -3.18 2.29 -16.96
N ALA A 411 -2.93 1.77 -15.75
CA ALA A 411 -3.65 2.13 -14.54
C ALA A 411 -3.37 3.60 -14.16
N THR A 412 -4.23 4.51 -14.63
CA THR A 412 -4.33 5.86 -14.09
C THR A 412 -5.21 5.82 -12.84
N LEU A 413 -4.60 6.15 -11.70
CA LEU A 413 -5.23 6.31 -10.39
C LEU A 413 -6.42 7.29 -10.51
N LYS A 414 -7.64 6.83 -10.22
CA LYS A 414 -8.78 7.72 -10.00
C LYS A 414 -8.70 8.29 -8.58
N PRO A 415 -8.90 9.61 -8.37
CA PRO A 415 -8.95 10.19 -7.03
C PRO A 415 -10.18 9.71 -6.25
N ILE A 416 -9.98 9.57 -4.93
CA ILE A 416 -10.87 8.97 -3.91
C ILE A 416 -12.36 9.40 -3.96
N PHE A 417 -12.67 10.58 -4.50
CA PHE A 417 -14.04 11.14 -4.46
C PHE A 417 -15.00 10.63 -5.55
N LEU A 418 -14.56 9.74 -6.45
CA LEU A 418 -15.37 9.28 -7.59
C LEU A 418 -15.70 7.78 -7.59
N LEU A 419 -15.50 7.09 -6.47
CA LEU A 419 -16.02 5.73 -6.28
C LEU A 419 -17.48 5.84 -5.85
N GLU A 420 -18.41 5.70 -6.79
CA GLU A 420 -19.80 5.43 -6.43
C GLU A 420 -19.87 4.05 -5.76
N PRO A 421 -20.58 3.92 -4.62
CA PRO A 421 -20.71 2.64 -3.93
C PRO A 421 -21.60 1.73 -4.78
N ASP A 422 -20.99 0.85 -5.58
CA ASP A 422 -21.68 -0.26 -6.21
C ASP A 422 -22.26 -1.16 -5.11
N SER A 423 -23.58 -1.05 -4.89
CA SER A 423 -24.50 -1.96 -4.22
C SER A 423 -23.90 -2.87 -3.12
N ASN A 424 -24.27 -2.61 -1.85
CA ASN A 424 -24.17 -3.50 -0.69
C ASN A 424 -24.10 -5.01 -1.03
N LYS A 425 -22.89 -5.53 -1.21
CA LYS A 425 -22.59 -6.96 -1.08
C LYS A 425 -21.75 -7.10 0.17
N GLU A 426 -22.41 -7.37 1.30
CA GLU A 426 -21.73 -7.73 2.54
C GLU A 426 -20.77 -8.90 2.26
N ALA A 427 -19.58 -8.85 2.85
CA ALA A 427 -18.58 -9.89 2.67
C ALA A 427 -19.14 -11.25 3.14
N PRO A 428 -18.97 -12.34 2.37
CA PRO A 428 -19.47 -13.64 2.77
C PRO A 428 -18.82 -14.13 4.07
N TYR A 429 -19.64 -14.66 4.96
CA TYR A 429 -19.21 -15.33 6.19
C TYR A 429 -19.01 -16.83 5.93
N VAL A 430 -17.87 -17.37 6.38
CA VAL A 430 -17.60 -18.80 6.33
C VAL A 430 -17.42 -19.34 7.74
N SER A 431 -18.26 -20.29 8.13
CA SER A 431 -18.15 -20.97 9.41
C SER A 431 -17.02 -22.01 9.39
N HIS A 432 -16.47 -22.32 10.56
CA HIS A 432 -15.46 -23.37 10.72
C HIS A 432 -16.02 -24.76 10.38
N CYS A 433 -15.17 -25.64 9.87
CA CYS A 433 -15.54 -27.00 9.45
C CYS A 433 -15.37 -28.03 10.56
N ALA A 434 -14.36 -27.85 11.41
CA ALA A 434 -14.08 -28.76 12.52
C ALA A 434 -13.34 -28.05 13.65
N VAL A 435 -13.67 -28.43 14.89
CA VAL A 435 -12.99 -27.97 16.11
C VAL A 435 -12.42 -29.15 16.90
N SER A 436 -11.27 -28.96 17.53
CA SER A 436 -10.67 -30.00 18.37
C SER A 436 -11.44 -30.30 19.65
N SER A 437 -11.26 -31.52 20.19
CA SER A 437 -11.84 -31.94 21.46
C SER A 437 -11.36 -31.06 22.63
N ILE A 438 -12.30 -30.48 23.38
CA ILE A 438 -11.99 -29.61 24.55
C ILE A 438 -11.24 -30.39 25.64
N GLU A 439 -11.56 -31.68 25.83
CA GLU A 439 -10.94 -32.49 26.89
C GLU A 439 -9.50 -32.90 26.57
N HIS A 440 -9.20 -33.09 25.29
CA HIS A 440 -7.91 -33.62 24.83
C HIS A 440 -7.02 -32.56 24.19
N GLY A 441 -7.55 -31.35 23.95
CA GLY A 441 -6.82 -30.18 23.43
C GLY A 441 -6.01 -29.44 24.48
N HIS A 442 -5.50 -28.28 24.09
CA HIS A 442 -4.75 -27.44 25.02
C HIS A 442 -5.70 -26.85 26.06
N LYS A 443 -5.19 -26.56 27.25
CA LYS A 443 -5.97 -25.97 28.34
C LYS A 443 -5.89 -24.44 28.39
N LYS A 444 -4.95 -23.87 27.64
CA LYS A 444 -4.67 -22.44 27.56
C LYS A 444 -4.50 -22.04 26.08
N LEU A 445 -4.34 -20.74 25.86
CA LEU A 445 -4.17 -20.15 24.54
C LEU A 445 -3.08 -20.83 23.72
N ILE A 446 -3.35 -21.02 22.43
CA ILE A 446 -2.38 -21.54 21.46
C ILE A 446 -1.61 -20.34 20.90
N THR A 447 -0.31 -20.30 21.18
CA THR A 447 0.58 -19.19 20.80
C THR A 447 1.19 -19.33 19.41
N ASP A 448 1.33 -20.57 18.94
CA ASP A 448 1.97 -20.87 17.66
C ASP A 448 1.40 -22.14 17.03
N LEU A 449 1.33 -22.13 15.71
CA LEU A 449 0.83 -23.24 14.88
C LEU A 449 1.71 -23.36 13.63
N HIS A 450 2.16 -24.58 13.34
CA HIS A 450 2.94 -24.89 12.14
C HIS A 450 2.43 -26.15 11.45
N TRP A 451 2.25 -26.09 10.14
CA TRP A 451 2.02 -27.29 9.32
C TRP A 451 3.33 -28.07 9.14
N LEU A 452 3.28 -29.40 9.23
CA LEU A 452 4.42 -30.24 8.85
C LEU A 452 4.54 -30.31 7.34
N THR A 453 5.75 -30.58 6.84
CA THR A 453 5.95 -30.70 5.40
C THR A 453 5.16 -31.84 4.77
N ASP A 454 4.94 -31.72 3.48
CA ASP A 454 4.41 -32.78 2.62
C ASP A 454 5.42 -33.89 2.31
N ASN A 455 6.69 -33.75 2.71
CA ASN A 455 7.76 -34.73 2.46
C ASN A 455 7.80 -35.88 3.46
N PHE A 456 7.34 -35.65 4.70
CA PHE A 456 7.39 -36.66 5.75
C PHE A 456 6.14 -36.66 6.64
N GLU A 457 5.90 -37.78 7.31
CA GLU A 457 4.88 -37.94 8.33
C GLU A 457 5.48 -38.51 9.61
N LEU A 458 4.91 -38.13 10.74
CA LEU A 458 5.31 -38.62 12.06
C LEU A 458 4.36 -39.72 12.54
N ASN A 459 4.95 -40.77 13.13
CA ASN A 459 4.21 -41.76 13.91
C ASN A 459 4.12 -41.34 15.39
N ARG A 460 3.28 -42.00 16.19
CA ARG A 460 3.08 -41.74 17.64
C ARG A 460 4.35 -41.75 18.49
N MET A 461 5.41 -42.38 17.99
CA MET A 461 6.70 -42.49 18.68
C MET A 461 7.72 -41.40 18.24
N GLY A 462 7.32 -40.53 17.30
CA GLY A 462 8.12 -39.41 16.80
C GLY A 462 9.08 -39.74 15.65
N TYR A 463 9.01 -40.95 15.08
CA TYR A 463 9.78 -41.31 13.88
C TYR A 463 9.16 -40.71 12.62
N ALA A 464 10.01 -40.15 11.77
CA ALA A 464 9.64 -39.62 10.46
C ALA A 464 9.65 -40.71 9.39
N PHE A 465 8.61 -40.74 8.56
CA PHE A 465 8.42 -41.63 7.41
C PHE A 465 8.23 -40.79 6.16
N GLU A 466 8.71 -41.26 5.01
CA GLU A 466 8.51 -40.58 3.73
C GLU A 466 7.01 -40.53 3.37
N ASN A 467 6.51 -39.33 3.09
CA ASN A 467 5.12 -39.12 2.71
C ASN A 467 4.94 -39.35 1.21
N ARG A 468 4.41 -40.52 0.84
CA ARG A 468 4.13 -40.84 -0.57
C ARG A 468 2.89 -40.15 -1.13
N SER A 469 2.01 -39.63 -0.26
CA SER A 469 0.81 -38.93 -0.70
C SER A 469 1.11 -37.52 -1.21
N GLY A 470 2.20 -36.90 -0.75
CA GLY A 470 2.54 -35.52 -1.07
C GLY A 470 1.51 -34.52 -0.56
N ILE A 471 0.69 -34.91 0.42
CA ILE A 471 -0.35 -34.07 1.03
C ILE A 471 0.02 -33.80 2.48
N CYS A 472 0.06 -32.53 2.86
CA CYS A 472 0.22 -32.11 4.24
C CYS A 472 -1.02 -32.49 5.07
N CYS A 473 -0.84 -33.38 6.05
CA CYS A 473 -1.92 -33.91 6.89
C CYS A 473 -1.68 -33.78 8.40
N GLN A 474 -0.54 -33.24 8.80
CA GLN A 474 -0.15 -33.10 10.20
C GLN A 474 0.23 -31.67 10.52
N LEU A 475 -0.13 -31.22 11.72
CA LEU A 475 0.19 -29.88 12.20
C LEU A 475 0.66 -29.94 13.65
N VAL A 476 1.39 -28.92 14.08
CA VAL A 476 1.97 -28.78 15.41
C VAL A 476 1.42 -27.52 16.05
N THR A 477 1.00 -27.62 17.31
CA THR A 477 0.55 -26.49 18.11
C THR A 477 1.33 -26.38 19.41
N CYS A 478 1.52 -25.15 19.84
CA CYS A 478 2.24 -24.78 21.04
C CYS A 478 1.34 -23.96 21.97
N SER A 479 1.39 -24.23 23.28
CA SER A 479 0.61 -23.49 24.27
C SER A 479 1.36 -23.24 25.57
N ILE A 480 0.97 -22.17 26.26
CA ILE A 480 1.43 -21.76 27.59
C ILE A 480 0.98 -22.77 28.67
N ASP A 481 0.20 -23.80 28.33
CA ASP A 481 -0.10 -24.93 29.22
C ASP A 481 1.07 -25.93 29.39
N CYS A 482 2.27 -25.55 28.92
CA CYS A 482 3.50 -26.33 28.98
C CYS A 482 3.53 -27.56 28.05
N THR A 483 2.62 -27.62 27.08
CA THR A 483 2.53 -28.75 26.14
C THR A 483 2.65 -28.31 24.68
N ILE A 484 3.19 -29.23 23.88
CA ILE A 484 3.23 -29.14 22.42
C ILE A 484 2.52 -30.38 21.87
N TYR A 485 1.56 -30.17 20.99
CA TYR A 485 0.77 -31.23 20.39
C TYR A 485 1.01 -31.33 18.89
N PHE A 486 1.10 -32.57 18.42
CA PHE A 486 1.05 -32.88 16.99
C PHE A 486 -0.33 -33.44 16.69
N TRP A 487 -1.00 -32.91 15.68
CA TRP A 487 -2.34 -33.29 15.27
C TRP A 487 -2.28 -33.95 13.90
N ASP A 488 -3.21 -34.85 13.62
CA ASP A 488 -3.35 -35.52 12.33
C ASP A 488 -4.80 -35.37 11.88
N ILE A 489 -5.02 -34.86 10.66
CA ILE A 489 -6.36 -34.61 10.11
C ILE A 489 -7.03 -35.89 9.56
N ARG A 490 -6.26 -36.97 9.39
CA ARG A 490 -6.77 -38.22 8.80
C ARG A 490 -7.71 -38.96 9.75
N PRO A 491 -8.74 -39.63 9.22
CA PRO A 491 -9.65 -40.42 10.04
C PRO A 491 -8.89 -41.59 10.71
N THR A 492 -8.97 -41.68 12.03
CA THR A 492 -8.39 -42.82 12.76
C THR A 492 -9.27 -44.06 12.56
N ARG A 493 -8.70 -45.18 12.11
CA ARG A 493 -9.44 -46.46 12.07
C ARG A 493 -9.94 -46.78 13.49
N PRO A 494 -11.24 -47.03 13.71
CA PRO A 494 -11.71 -47.48 15.00
C PRO A 494 -11.04 -48.83 15.35
N PRO A 495 -10.80 -49.12 16.65
CA PRO A 495 -10.41 -50.47 17.05
C PRO A 495 -11.48 -51.47 16.57
N PRO A 496 -11.12 -52.72 16.24
CA PRO A 496 -12.12 -53.73 15.87
C PRO A 496 -13.00 -54.01 17.10
N ILE A 497 -14.18 -53.41 17.15
CA ILE A 497 -15.16 -53.65 18.20
C ILE A 497 -16.12 -54.74 17.72
N SER A 498 -16.21 -55.77 18.56
CA SER A 498 -17.22 -56.82 18.57
C SER A 498 -18.62 -56.27 18.31
N THR A 499 -19.39 -57.00 17.52
CA THR A 499 -20.81 -56.80 17.22
C THR A 499 -21.61 -56.25 18.40
N ASP A 500 -21.92 -54.95 18.38
CA ASP A 500 -23.17 -54.44 18.94
C ASP A 500 -23.57 -53.16 18.21
N LYS A 501 -24.79 -53.20 17.67
CA LYS A 501 -25.39 -52.19 16.81
C LYS A 501 -25.55 -50.88 17.58
N LYS A 502 -24.70 -49.88 17.32
CA LYS A 502 -25.05 -48.47 17.55
C LYS A 502 -25.61 -47.90 16.25
N LYS A 503 -26.82 -47.36 16.32
CA LYS A 503 -27.45 -46.56 15.27
C LYS A 503 -26.53 -45.37 14.97
N GLU A 504 -26.10 -45.21 13.73
CA GLU A 504 -25.58 -43.94 13.24
C GLU A 504 -26.75 -42.96 13.18
N GLU A 505 -26.78 -42.00 14.11
CA GLU A 505 -27.60 -40.80 13.96
C GLU A 505 -26.91 -39.93 12.90
N SER A 506 -27.55 -39.73 11.76
CA SER A 506 -27.12 -38.78 10.74
C SER A 506 -27.22 -37.38 11.32
N VAL A 507 -26.09 -36.76 11.62
CA VAL A 507 -26.03 -35.35 12.02
C VAL A 507 -26.41 -34.51 10.81
N GLU A 508 -27.53 -33.78 10.88
CA GLU A 508 -27.91 -32.79 9.86
C GLU A 508 -26.91 -31.63 9.91
N VAL A 509 -26.02 -31.53 8.91
CA VAL A 509 -25.07 -30.43 8.77
C VAL A 509 -25.83 -29.19 8.27
N PRO A 510 -25.73 -28.02 8.94
CA PRO A 510 -26.30 -26.78 8.42
C PRO A 510 -25.75 -26.45 7.03
N HIS A 511 -26.59 -25.95 6.12
CA HIS A 511 -26.24 -25.72 4.71
C HIS A 511 -25.04 -24.78 4.48
N ASP A 512 -24.65 -23.97 5.48
CA ASP A 512 -23.56 -22.99 5.38
C ASP A 512 -22.19 -23.51 5.88
N VAL A 513 -22.09 -24.77 6.35
CA VAL A 513 -20.85 -25.34 6.90
C VAL A 513 -20.26 -26.40 5.94
N PRO A 514 -19.00 -26.28 5.49
CA PRO A 514 -18.37 -27.30 4.64
C PRO A 514 -18.26 -28.66 5.34
N SER A 515 -18.55 -29.74 4.61
CA SER A 515 -18.60 -31.12 5.15
C SER A 515 -17.24 -31.84 5.23
N THR A 516 -16.16 -31.20 4.78
CA THR A 516 -14.85 -31.79 4.45
C THR A 516 -14.13 -32.45 5.63
N PHE A 517 -14.42 -32.05 6.88
CA PHE A 517 -13.75 -32.57 8.09
C PHE A 517 -14.70 -32.92 9.24
N LEU A 518 -15.97 -33.25 8.94
CA LEU A 518 -16.99 -33.51 9.97
C LEU A 518 -16.58 -34.63 10.96
N HIS A 519 -15.74 -35.60 10.54
CA HIS A 519 -15.25 -36.67 11.41
C HIS A 519 -14.32 -36.20 12.52
N LEU A 520 -13.73 -35.01 12.40
CA LEU A 520 -12.84 -34.43 13.41
C LEU A 520 -13.59 -33.56 14.41
N ASP A 521 -14.77 -33.08 14.06
CA ASP A 521 -15.45 -32.07 14.87
C ASP A 521 -15.75 -32.59 16.28
N LEU A 522 -15.30 -31.83 17.28
CA LEU A 522 -15.28 -32.11 18.73
C LEU A 522 -14.58 -33.41 19.17
N SER A 523 -14.11 -34.23 18.22
CA SER A 523 -13.51 -35.54 18.47
C SER A 523 -12.03 -35.63 18.10
N TRP A 524 -11.47 -34.58 17.48
CA TRP A 524 -10.05 -34.52 17.11
C TRP A 524 -9.16 -34.59 18.36
N LYS A 525 -8.20 -35.51 18.33
CA LYS A 525 -7.26 -35.76 19.43
C LYS A 525 -5.82 -35.61 18.95
N PRO A 526 -4.90 -35.14 19.81
CA PRO A 526 -3.50 -35.04 19.45
C PRO A 526 -2.89 -36.43 19.25
N HIS A 527 -2.07 -36.54 18.20
CA HIS A 527 -1.30 -37.73 17.82
C HIS A 527 -0.06 -37.93 18.69
N ILE A 528 0.65 -36.83 19.03
CA ILE A 528 1.84 -36.81 19.89
C ILE A 528 1.65 -35.70 20.94
N ARG A 529 2.05 -35.98 22.18
CA ARG A 529 2.05 -35.04 23.28
C ARG A 529 3.45 -34.90 23.87
N ILE A 530 3.99 -33.69 23.82
CA ILE A 530 5.29 -33.34 24.40
C ILE A 530 5.07 -32.40 25.57
N THR A 531 5.74 -32.68 26.69
CA THR A 531 5.76 -31.81 27.88
C THR A 531 7.19 -31.44 28.22
N LEU A 532 7.43 -30.15 28.46
CA LEU A 532 8.77 -29.61 28.71
C LEU A 532 9.01 -29.46 30.21
N ALA A 533 9.41 -30.53 30.88
CA ALA A 533 9.65 -30.49 32.33
C ALA A 533 10.94 -29.73 32.69
N LYS A 534 10.87 -28.84 33.69
CA LYS A 534 12.06 -28.15 34.24
C LYS A 534 12.77 -29.08 35.22
N SER A 535 14.03 -29.40 34.95
CA SER A 535 14.83 -30.26 35.83
C SER A 535 14.99 -29.62 37.23
N GLY A 536 14.36 -30.21 38.25
CA GLY A 536 14.57 -29.85 39.66
C GLY A 536 13.49 -28.96 40.31
N THR A 537 12.45 -28.56 39.58
CA THR A 537 11.30 -27.79 40.11
C THR A 537 9.98 -28.40 39.64
N THR A 538 8.88 -28.16 40.36
CA THR A 538 7.53 -28.60 39.95
C THR A 538 6.91 -27.73 38.84
N LEU A 539 7.57 -26.64 38.44
CA LEU A 539 7.13 -25.81 37.31
C LEU A 539 7.71 -26.34 36.00
N ASP A 540 6.85 -26.54 35.01
CA ASP A 540 7.23 -26.86 33.63
C ASP A 540 7.51 -25.58 32.83
N HIS A 541 8.13 -25.73 31.65
CA HIS A 541 8.36 -24.60 30.73
C HIS A 541 7.11 -24.27 29.94
N CYS A 542 6.78 -22.98 29.85
CA CYS A 542 5.70 -22.47 29.00
C CYS A 542 6.25 -22.11 27.62
N PRO A 543 6.07 -22.96 26.58
CA PRO A 543 6.53 -22.63 25.24
C PRO A 543 5.58 -21.60 24.59
N VAL A 544 6.16 -20.65 23.85
CA VAL A 544 5.45 -19.56 23.17
C VAL A 544 5.62 -19.65 21.65
N LYS A 545 6.83 -19.92 21.16
CA LYS A 545 7.12 -20.07 19.72
C LYS A 545 7.97 -21.30 19.46
N ILE A 546 7.75 -21.95 18.33
CA ILE A 546 8.55 -23.09 17.88
C ILE A 546 9.12 -22.81 16.49
N SER A 547 10.27 -23.39 16.19
CA SER A 547 10.76 -23.44 14.80
C SER A 547 11.27 -24.83 14.44
N LEU A 548 10.66 -25.40 13.41
CA LEU A 548 10.98 -26.70 12.85
C LEU A 548 12.02 -26.55 11.73
N ARG A 549 12.76 -27.63 11.42
CA ARG A 549 13.83 -27.58 10.41
C ARG A 549 13.31 -27.23 9.02
N ASP A 550 12.16 -27.79 8.68
CA ASP A 550 11.51 -27.59 7.40
C ASP A 550 10.31 -26.65 7.56
N ASP A 551 10.48 -25.56 8.29
CA ASP A 551 9.54 -24.44 8.25
C ASP A 551 9.58 -23.84 6.83
N PHE A 552 8.69 -24.31 5.97
CA PHE A 552 8.34 -23.65 4.71
C PHE A 552 7.65 -22.34 5.03
N LEU A 553 8.41 -21.36 5.51
CA LEU A 553 7.90 -20.00 5.51
C LEU A 553 7.75 -19.47 4.08
N HIS A 554 8.35 -20.12 3.07
CA HIS A 554 8.28 -19.65 1.69
C HIS A 554 8.06 -20.78 0.70
N TYR A 555 6.89 -20.72 0.06
CA TYR A 555 6.57 -21.35 -1.21
C TYR A 555 7.65 -20.98 -2.21
N HIS A 556 8.51 -21.93 -2.57
CA HIS A 556 9.33 -21.74 -3.75
C HIS A 556 8.39 -21.60 -4.95
N ILE A 557 8.36 -20.40 -5.53
CA ILE A 557 7.61 -20.07 -6.76
C ILE A 557 7.94 -21.07 -7.91
N GLN A 558 9.04 -21.82 -7.79
CA GLN A 558 9.43 -22.86 -8.75
C GLN A 558 8.57 -24.14 -8.66
N ASP A 559 7.99 -24.48 -7.51
CA ASP A 559 7.15 -25.70 -7.37
C ASP A 559 5.65 -25.45 -7.61
N ALA A 560 5.22 -24.18 -7.69
CA ALA A 560 3.84 -23.83 -8.00
C ALA A 560 3.40 -24.35 -9.39
N GLN A 561 4.33 -24.39 -10.37
CA GLN A 561 4.05 -24.96 -11.70
C GLN A 561 3.88 -26.49 -11.64
N THR A 562 4.61 -27.17 -10.76
CA THR A 562 4.56 -28.63 -10.60
C THR A 562 3.33 -29.08 -9.80
N LEU A 563 2.90 -28.28 -8.81
CA LEU A 563 1.71 -28.52 -7.98
C LEU A 563 0.40 -28.19 -8.73
N GLN A 564 0.35 -27.10 -9.51
CA GLN A 564 -0.82 -26.80 -10.36
C GLN A 564 -1.04 -27.85 -11.46
N GLN A 565 0.03 -28.44 -12.02
CA GLN A 565 -0.11 -29.55 -12.97
C GLN A 565 -0.67 -30.81 -12.34
N LYS A 566 -0.41 -31.09 -11.05
CA LYS A 566 -1.02 -32.24 -10.36
C LYS A 566 -2.47 -31.98 -9.94
N ALA A 567 -2.81 -30.77 -9.52
CA ALA A 567 -4.19 -30.39 -9.18
C ALA A 567 -5.14 -30.38 -10.38
N GLN A 568 -4.67 -30.09 -11.59
CA GLN A 568 -5.50 -30.15 -12.81
C GLN A 568 -5.75 -31.56 -13.35
N ILE A 569 -5.02 -32.58 -12.90
CA ILE A 569 -5.14 -33.96 -13.40
C ILE A 569 -6.15 -34.79 -12.60
N ALA A 570 -6.52 -34.37 -11.38
CA ALA A 570 -7.50 -35.04 -10.54
C ALA A 570 -8.66 -34.08 -10.22
N GLY A 571 -9.79 -34.23 -10.90
CA GLY A 571 -11.01 -33.42 -10.67
C GLY A 571 -11.76 -33.72 -9.37
N GLU A 572 -11.07 -34.18 -8.31
CA GLU A 572 -11.62 -34.43 -6.97
C GLU A 572 -10.67 -33.84 -5.91
N ASP A 573 -11.22 -33.17 -4.88
CA ASP A 573 -10.42 -32.59 -3.81
C ASP A 573 -9.67 -33.67 -3.01
N PRO A 574 -8.33 -33.62 -2.92
CA PRO A 574 -7.52 -34.70 -2.33
C PRO A 574 -7.74 -34.90 -0.83
N TYR A 575 -8.39 -33.95 -0.16
CA TYR A 575 -8.69 -34.00 1.28
C TYR A 575 -10.03 -34.68 1.61
N HIS A 576 -10.91 -34.92 0.62
CA HIS A 576 -12.18 -35.64 0.86
C HIS A 576 -11.99 -37.15 1.09
N ASN A 577 -10.92 -37.75 0.54
CA ASN A 577 -10.63 -39.19 0.60
C ASN A 577 -9.28 -39.50 1.29
N LEU A 578 -9.03 -38.90 2.47
CA LEU A 578 -7.83 -39.14 3.26
C LEU A 578 -7.80 -40.56 3.86
N GLU A 579 -7.05 -41.49 3.27
CA GLU A 579 -6.84 -42.83 3.84
C GLU A 579 -5.73 -42.85 4.91
N SER A 580 -6.05 -43.31 6.12
CA SER A 580 -5.06 -43.58 7.18
C SER A 580 -4.44 -44.97 6.96
N GLY A 581 -3.25 -45.08 6.34
CA GLY A 581 -2.78 -46.41 5.97
C GLY A 581 -1.33 -46.70 5.55
N LEU A 582 -0.47 -45.74 5.20
CA LEU A 582 0.83 -46.09 4.57
C LEU A 582 2.04 -46.11 5.51
N ALA A 583 2.01 -45.39 6.63
CA ALA A 583 3.15 -45.31 7.56
C ALA A 583 3.54 -46.66 8.21
N LYS A 584 2.62 -47.62 8.30
CA LYS A 584 2.88 -48.96 8.91
C LYS A 584 3.68 -49.91 8.01
N ILE A 585 3.84 -49.61 6.72
CA ILE A 585 4.50 -50.48 5.74
C ILE A 585 5.93 -49.99 5.44
N LEU A 586 6.26 -48.75 5.81
CA LEU A 586 7.51 -48.09 5.44
C LEU A 586 8.55 -48.17 6.57
N LYS A 587 9.84 -48.16 6.19
CA LYS A 587 10.94 -48.02 7.15
C LYS A 587 11.08 -46.55 7.55
N PRO A 588 11.38 -46.24 8.84
CA PRO A 588 11.71 -44.89 9.26
C PRO A 588 12.92 -44.32 8.52
N ILE A 589 12.96 -43.01 8.31
CA ILE A 589 14.13 -42.31 7.76
C ILE A 589 15.18 -42.22 8.88
N GLU A 590 16.30 -42.93 8.72
CA GLU A 590 17.30 -43.11 9.79
C GLU A 590 18.05 -41.81 10.13
N ASP A 591 18.33 -40.95 9.16
CA ASP A 591 19.10 -39.70 9.31
C ASP A 591 18.24 -38.41 9.39
N TYR A 592 16.93 -38.54 9.64
CA TYR A 592 16.08 -37.36 9.76
C TYR A 592 16.31 -36.63 11.10
N ASN A 593 16.60 -35.33 11.02
CA ASN A 593 16.85 -34.49 12.19
C ASN A 593 15.53 -34.10 12.85
N THR A 594 15.26 -34.68 14.02
CA THR A 594 14.03 -34.48 14.79
C THR A 594 14.16 -33.39 15.87
N LYS A 595 15.21 -32.56 15.78
CA LYS A 595 15.50 -31.51 16.75
C LYS A 595 14.94 -30.17 16.30
N PHE A 596 14.42 -29.41 17.26
CA PHE A 596 13.77 -28.14 17.02
C PHE A 596 14.02 -27.16 18.16
N PHE A 597 13.79 -25.88 17.88
CA PHE A 597 13.97 -24.79 18.83
C PHE A 597 12.62 -24.35 19.37
N ILE A 598 12.60 -24.01 20.65
CA ILE A 598 11.44 -23.56 21.38
C ILE A 598 11.83 -22.31 22.16
N GLY A 599 11.06 -21.24 22.00
CA GLY A 599 11.14 -20.05 22.83
C GLY A 599 10.10 -20.12 23.93
N THR A 600 10.48 -19.84 25.17
CA THR A 600 9.57 -19.83 26.31
C THR A 600 9.16 -18.42 26.73
N GLU A 601 8.10 -18.34 27.52
CA GLU A 601 7.62 -17.10 28.14
C GLU A 601 8.64 -16.49 29.12
N ASP A 602 9.46 -17.33 29.75
CA ASP A 602 10.50 -16.95 30.70
C ASP A 602 11.77 -16.37 30.04
N GLY A 603 11.84 -16.34 28.70
CA GLY A 603 13.05 -15.90 27.98
C GLY A 603 14.12 -16.99 27.80
N GLU A 604 13.78 -18.26 28.07
CA GLU A 604 14.66 -19.41 27.81
C GLU A 604 14.48 -19.93 26.38
N VAL A 605 15.59 -20.16 25.67
CA VAL A 605 15.62 -20.89 24.40
C VAL A 605 15.96 -22.35 24.69
N ILE A 606 15.06 -23.25 24.31
CA ILE A 606 15.19 -24.69 24.51
C ILE A 606 15.44 -25.38 23.17
N TYR A 607 16.48 -26.20 23.11
CA TYR A 607 16.77 -27.07 21.98
C TYR A 607 16.49 -28.52 22.38
N THR A 608 15.51 -29.15 21.74
CA THR A 608 15.04 -30.49 22.11
C THR A 608 14.68 -31.34 20.90
N ASP A 609 14.60 -32.65 21.11
CA ASP A 609 14.11 -33.63 20.14
C ASP A 609 12.62 -33.91 20.42
N TRP A 610 11.81 -34.08 19.37
CA TRP A 610 10.40 -34.47 19.50
C TRP A 610 10.19 -35.99 19.59
N ARG A 611 11.23 -36.81 19.43
CA ARG A 611 11.15 -38.27 19.61
C ARG A 611 10.70 -38.61 21.03
N MET A 612 9.79 -39.59 21.13
CA MET A 612 9.29 -40.06 22.41
C MET A 612 10.04 -41.31 22.87
N GLU A 613 10.38 -41.35 24.15
CA GLU A 613 10.94 -42.53 24.81
C GLU A 613 9.84 -43.33 25.50
N ARG A 614 9.97 -44.65 25.49
CA ARG A 614 9.10 -45.51 26.29
C ARG A 614 9.69 -45.60 27.68
N ASP A 615 8.89 -45.21 28.66
CA ASP A 615 9.24 -45.42 30.05
C ASP A 615 9.35 -46.92 30.36
N HIS A 616 10.45 -47.31 31.01
CA HIS A 616 10.73 -48.71 31.31
C HIS A 616 9.76 -49.29 32.36
N ASP A 617 9.20 -48.45 33.24
CA ASP A 617 8.27 -48.89 34.30
C ASP A 617 6.79 -48.79 33.89
N SER A 618 6.35 -47.67 33.29
CA SER A 618 4.93 -47.45 33.00
C SER A 618 4.50 -47.81 31.58
N GLY A 619 5.46 -48.04 30.66
CA GLY A 619 5.19 -48.26 29.23
C GLY A 619 4.56 -47.05 28.53
N ARG A 620 4.40 -45.92 29.23
CA ARG A 620 3.90 -44.66 28.67
C ARG A 620 4.99 -44.01 27.84
N LEU A 621 4.57 -43.29 26.80
CA LEU A 621 5.46 -42.48 25.98
C LEU A 621 5.74 -41.17 26.73
N ILE A 622 7.02 -40.90 27.01
CA ILE A 622 7.49 -39.69 27.69
C ILE A 622 8.36 -38.89 26.72
N SER A 623 8.29 -37.56 26.80
CA SER A 623 9.20 -36.66 26.08
C SER A 623 10.63 -36.80 26.58
N GLN A 624 11.59 -36.68 25.69
CA GLN A 624 13.00 -36.62 26.07
C GLN A 624 13.29 -35.35 26.88
N LYS A 625 14.32 -35.43 27.73
CA LYS A 625 14.81 -34.23 28.43
C LYS A 625 15.42 -33.26 27.41
N PRO A 626 15.22 -31.94 27.58
CA PRO A 626 15.82 -30.95 26.72
C PRO A 626 17.33 -31.14 26.58
N LEU A 627 17.86 -31.09 25.36
CA LEU A 627 19.30 -31.27 25.11
C LEU A 627 20.06 -30.07 25.65
N ASN A 628 19.66 -28.87 25.24
CA ASN A 628 20.29 -27.62 25.67
C ASN A 628 19.23 -26.59 26.08
N ARG A 629 19.60 -25.75 27.04
CA ARG A 629 18.75 -24.69 27.59
C ARG A 629 19.58 -23.44 27.78
N TYR A 630 19.10 -22.32 27.27
CA TYR A 630 19.81 -21.05 27.29
C TYR A 630 18.89 -19.92 27.76
N ALA A 631 19.22 -19.32 28.90
CA ALA A 631 18.57 -18.09 29.36
C ALA A 631 19.32 -16.90 28.77
N VAL A 632 18.81 -16.35 27.66
CA VAL A 632 19.44 -15.24 26.92
C VAL A 632 18.55 -14.02 26.79
N HIS A 633 17.24 -14.21 26.74
CA HIS A 633 16.28 -13.12 26.67
C HIS A 633 15.77 -12.77 28.06
N ASP A 634 15.55 -11.48 28.29
CA ASP A 634 15.08 -10.93 29.58
C ASP A 634 13.54 -10.84 29.65
N GLY A 635 12.82 -11.59 28.80
CA GLY A 635 11.37 -11.62 28.73
C GLY A 635 10.85 -12.63 27.69
N SER A 636 9.54 -12.67 27.50
CA SER A 636 8.89 -13.61 26.58
C SER A 636 9.44 -13.53 25.16
N ILE A 637 9.71 -14.69 24.58
CA ILE A 637 10.23 -14.83 23.23
C ILE A 637 9.06 -14.78 22.24
N ASN A 638 9.02 -13.72 21.44
CA ASN A 638 7.95 -13.46 20.48
C ASN A 638 8.24 -14.05 19.10
N THR A 639 9.50 -14.30 18.78
CA THR A 639 9.91 -14.88 17.49
C THR A 639 11.00 -15.91 17.71
N VAL A 640 10.81 -17.09 17.12
CA VAL A 640 11.83 -18.11 16.91
C VAL A 640 11.71 -18.51 15.45
N GLN A 641 12.72 -18.20 14.63
CA GLN A 641 12.63 -18.40 13.19
C GLN A 641 13.95 -18.87 12.61
N ARG A 642 13.93 -19.97 11.85
CA ARG A 642 15.06 -20.39 11.02
C ARG A 642 15.30 -19.44 9.85
N SER A 643 16.55 -19.28 9.47
CA SER A 643 16.92 -18.49 8.29
C SER A 643 16.39 -19.17 7.02
N PRO A 644 15.76 -18.43 6.08
CA PRO A 644 15.36 -18.96 4.78
C PRO A 644 16.53 -19.48 3.93
N PHE A 645 17.76 -19.05 4.23
CA PHE A 645 18.96 -19.36 3.45
C PHE A 645 19.86 -20.41 4.09
N TYR A 646 19.81 -20.53 5.43
CA TYR A 646 20.66 -21.45 6.19
C TYR A 646 19.82 -22.31 7.11
N GLN A 647 19.84 -23.63 6.89
CA GLN A 647 19.05 -24.57 7.67
C GLN A 647 19.49 -24.65 9.14
N ASP A 648 20.73 -24.30 9.44
CA ASP A 648 21.34 -24.41 10.76
C ASP A 648 21.35 -23.09 11.54
N ILE A 649 20.84 -21.98 10.99
CA ILE A 649 20.82 -20.67 11.65
C ILE A 649 19.40 -20.31 12.11
N ILE A 650 19.30 -19.84 13.36
CA ILE A 650 18.03 -19.51 14.01
C ILE A 650 18.11 -18.10 14.60
N LEU A 651 17.07 -17.31 14.40
CA LEU A 651 16.85 -16.00 15.01
C LEU A 651 15.87 -16.15 16.16
N THR A 652 16.22 -15.61 17.32
CA THR A 652 15.29 -15.44 18.43
C THR A 652 15.21 -13.99 18.86
N ILE A 653 13.98 -13.54 19.10
CA ILE A 653 13.68 -12.17 19.51
C ILE A 653 12.75 -12.25 20.72
N GLY A 654 13.16 -11.62 21.82
CA GLY A 654 12.42 -11.64 23.07
C GLY A 654 12.93 -10.58 24.03
N GLY A 655 12.03 -10.03 24.85
CA GLY A 655 12.36 -8.94 25.76
C GLY A 655 12.97 -7.73 25.03
N TRP A 656 14.21 -7.38 25.37
CA TRP A 656 14.90 -6.20 24.84
C TRP A 656 16.08 -6.53 23.94
N ASN A 657 16.31 -7.79 23.58
CA ASN A 657 17.47 -8.20 22.80
C ASN A 657 17.13 -9.21 21.69
N VAL A 658 18.04 -9.31 20.74
CA VAL A 658 18.00 -10.24 19.61
C VAL A 658 19.17 -11.19 19.74
N ALA A 659 18.96 -12.47 19.45
CA ALA A 659 20.03 -13.46 19.41
C ALA A 659 19.96 -14.32 18.14
N ILE A 660 21.12 -14.66 17.60
CA ILE A 660 21.28 -15.58 16.46
C ILE A 660 22.03 -16.82 16.93
N TRP A 661 21.55 -17.99 16.55
CA TRP A 661 22.04 -19.29 16.99
C TRP A 661 22.46 -20.13 15.80
N LYS A 662 23.39 -21.06 16.04
CA LYS A 662 23.74 -22.11 15.09
C LYS A 662 23.48 -23.49 15.70
N GLU A 663 22.88 -24.36 14.93
CA GLU A 663 22.56 -25.72 15.36
C GLU A 663 23.84 -26.49 15.74
N GLY A 664 23.81 -27.17 16.89
CA GLY A 664 24.96 -27.92 17.40
C GLY A 664 26.05 -27.09 18.09
N VAL A 665 25.86 -25.77 18.24
CA VAL A 665 26.79 -24.88 18.95
C VAL A 665 26.25 -24.58 20.36
N PRO A 666 27.08 -24.60 21.41
CA PRO A 666 26.64 -24.48 22.80
C PRO A 666 26.24 -23.06 23.26
N GLY A 667 26.01 -22.10 22.35
CA GLY A 667 25.62 -20.73 22.70
C GLY A 667 25.24 -19.88 21.49
N PRO A 668 24.75 -18.63 21.71
CA PRO A 668 24.38 -17.73 20.63
C PRO A 668 25.63 -17.21 19.91
N LEU A 669 25.57 -17.14 18.58
CA LEU A 669 26.62 -16.56 17.74
C LEU A 669 26.67 -15.04 17.88
N LEU A 670 25.49 -14.43 17.87
CA LEU A 670 25.32 -13.00 18.05
C LEU A 670 24.26 -12.79 19.12
N GLN A 671 24.54 -11.86 20.04
CA GLN A 671 23.58 -11.35 21.00
C GLN A 671 23.67 -9.82 20.95
N SER A 672 22.57 -9.16 20.60
CA SER A 672 22.52 -7.71 20.53
C SER A 672 22.58 -7.10 21.94
N ALA A 673 22.97 -5.83 22.01
CA ALA A 673 22.75 -5.04 23.22
C ALA A 673 21.24 -4.89 23.50
N CYS A 674 20.89 -4.59 24.75
CA CYS A 674 19.51 -4.30 25.13
C CYS A 674 19.06 -2.99 24.46
N SER A 675 17.97 -3.07 23.71
CA SER A 675 17.28 -1.93 23.12
C SER A 675 16.66 -1.04 24.21
N THR A 676 16.45 0.23 23.87
CA THR A 676 15.73 1.19 24.73
C THR A 676 14.26 0.80 24.94
N LYS A 677 13.70 0.03 24.00
CA LYS A 677 12.30 -0.36 23.90
C LYS A 677 12.18 -1.86 23.69
N MET A 678 11.07 -2.44 24.14
CA MET A 678 10.86 -3.89 24.07
C MET A 678 10.61 -4.31 22.62
N TYR A 679 11.19 -5.44 22.21
CA TYR A 679 10.96 -6.04 20.91
C TYR A 679 9.72 -6.92 20.94
N THR A 680 8.81 -6.69 20.01
CA THR A 680 7.48 -7.31 20.00
C THR A 680 7.31 -8.34 18.89
N ALA A 681 7.97 -8.14 17.75
CA ALA A 681 7.92 -9.04 16.61
C ALA A 681 9.22 -8.99 15.82
N GLY A 682 9.50 -10.00 15.00
CA GLY A 682 10.49 -9.87 13.95
C GLY A 682 10.45 -11.00 12.95
N HIS A 683 11.21 -10.82 11.87
CA HIS A 683 11.23 -11.76 10.77
C HIS A 683 12.50 -11.61 9.92
N TRP A 684 13.05 -12.71 9.42
CA TRP A 684 14.11 -12.68 8.41
C TRP A 684 13.65 -12.04 7.09
N SER A 685 14.56 -11.38 6.38
CA SER A 685 14.33 -11.06 4.97
C SER A 685 14.25 -12.35 4.14
N LEU A 686 13.47 -12.29 3.07
CA LEU A 686 13.19 -13.44 2.20
C LEU A 686 14.13 -13.53 1.00
N THR A 687 14.85 -12.45 0.74
CA THR A 687 15.71 -12.30 -0.46
C THR A 687 17.15 -11.98 -0.14
N ARG A 688 17.40 -11.26 0.97
CA ARG A 688 18.77 -10.96 1.44
C ARG A 688 19.10 -11.74 2.73
N PRO A 689 20.13 -12.61 2.73
CA PRO A 689 20.51 -13.41 3.91
C PRO A 689 21.02 -12.61 5.10
N ALA A 690 21.60 -11.43 4.89
CA ALA A 690 22.16 -10.61 5.95
C ALA A 690 21.09 -9.80 6.71
N VAL A 691 19.87 -9.71 6.17
CA VAL A 691 18.86 -8.74 6.60
C VAL A 691 17.74 -9.39 7.41
N PHE A 692 17.35 -8.76 8.50
CA PHE A 692 16.14 -9.10 9.26
C PHE A 692 15.49 -7.86 9.86
N PHE A 693 14.19 -7.97 10.13
CA PHE A 693 13.32 -6.90 10.59
C PHE A 693 12.86 -7.17 12.02
N VAL A 694 12.85 -6.14 12.87
CA VAL A 694 12.44 -6.25 14.28
C VAL A 694 11.52 -5.08 14.64
N GLY A 695 10.31 -5.38 15.11
CA GLY A 695 9.33 -4.40 15.58
C GLY A 695 9.45 -4.12 17.08
N LYS A 696 9.10 -2.89 17.47
CA LYS A 696 9.14 -2.40 18.85
C LYS A 696 7.75 -2.09 19.39
N ASP A 697 7.70 -1.94 20.72
CA ASP A 697 6.51 -1.53 21.47
C ASP A 697 6.04 -0.09 21.23
N ASP A 698 6.88 0.76 20.62
CA ASP A 698 6.60 2.17 20.35
C ASP A 698 6.31 2.47 18.88
N GLY A 699 6.17 1.43 18.05
CA GLY A 699 5.79 1.55 16.64
C GLY A 699 6.96 1.72 15.67
N TYR A 700 8.19 1.64 16.17
CA TYR A 700 9.39 1.65 15.34
C TYR A 700 9.79 0.25 14.87
N ILE A 701 10.33 0.18 13.65
CA ILE A 701 10.99 -1.00 13.10
C ILE A 701 12.51 -0.76 13.03
N ASP A 702 13.26 -1.74 13.51
CA ASP A 702 14.70 -1.85 13.32
C ASP A 702 14.99 -2.80 12.17
N ILE A 703 15.75 -2.32 11.20
CA ILE A 703 16.27 -3.09 10.07
C ILE A 703 17.73 -3.38 10.36
N TRP A 704 18.06 -4.66 10.49
CA TRP A 704 19.42 -5.12 10.71
C TRP A 704 20.01 -5.61 9.39
N ASP A 705 21.22 -5.19 9.06
CA ASP A 705 22.05 -5.77 8.00
C ASP A 705 23.38 -6.21 8.62
N LEU A 706 23.57 -7.53 8.76
CA LEU A 706 24.75 -8.12 9.42
C LEU A 706 26.07 -7.82 8.70
N LEU A 707 26.03 -7.45 7.42
CA LEU A 707 27.23 -7.09 6.65
C LEU A 707 27.58 -5.60 6.80
N GLU A 708 26.62 -4.77 7.18
CA GLU A 708 26.84 -3.34 7.43
C GLU A 708 27.17 -3.09 8.91
N LYS A 709 26.29 -3.51 9.83
CA LYS A 709 26.43 -3.31 11.28
C LYS A 709 25.91 -4.51 12.06
N THR A 710 26.73 -5.00 13.00
CA THR A 710 26.37 -6.14 13.86
C THR A 710 26.05 -5.74 15.31
N HIS A 711 26.43 -4.53 15.73
CA HIS A 711 26.30 -4.07 17.13
C HIS A 711 25.07 -3.19 17.37
N GLU A 712 24.50 -2.63 16.29
CA GLU A 712 23.31 -1.79 16.28
C GLU A 712 22.55 -2.02 14.96
N PRO A 713 21.24 -1.71 14.90
CA PRO A 713 20.49 -1.80 13.65
C PRO A 713 21.09 -0.86 12.59
N ALA A 714 21.02 -1.27 11.33
CA ALA A 714 21.48 -0.47 10.20
C ALA A 714 20.56 0.75 10.01
N HIS A 715 19.25 0.54 10.14
CA HIS A 715 18.23 1.57 10.01
C HIS A 715 17.11 1.41 11.05
N THR A 716 16.58 2.52 11.54
CA THR A 716 15.40 2.52 12.42
C THR A 716 14.37 3.49 11.86
N GLN A 717 13.15 3.02 11.64
CA GLN A 717 12.07 3.78 11.01
C GLN A 717 10.79 3.74 11.85
N ASN A 718 10.11 4.89 11.96
CA ASN A 718 8.79 4.96 12.57
C ASN A 718 7.70 4.60 11.54
N ILE A 719 6.76 3.74 11.92
CA ILE A 719 5.62 3.34 11.07
C ILE A 719 4.30 3.73 11.73
N CYS A 720 4.10 3.34 12.98
CA CYS A 720 2.88 3.62 13.74
C CYS A 720 3.19 4.27 15.10
N THR A 721 2.18 4.78 15.78
CA THR A 721 2.33 5.42 17.10
C THR A 721 2.21 4.45 18.28
N THR A 722 1.91 3.18 18.00
CA THR A 722 1.59 2.13 18.97
C THR A 722 2.40 0.87 18.72
N SER A 723 2.27 -0.12 19.62
CA SER A 723 3.08 -1.33 19.55
C SER A 723 2.81 -2.14 18.30
N ILE A 724 3.89 -2.53 17.60
CA ILE A 724 3.81 -3.47 16.49
C ILE A 724 3.47 -4.84 17.06
N THR A 725 2.40 -5.47 16.60
CA THR A 725 1.98 -6.79 17.08
C THR A 725 2.53 -7.93 16.24
N TYR A 726 2.67 -7.72 14.93
CA TYR A 726 3.12 -8.77 14.00
C TYR A 726 3.85 -8.18 12.79
N ILE A 727 4.85 -8.90 12.28
CA ILE A 727 5.59 -8.55 11.05
C ILE A 727 5.64 -9.75 10.13
N ARG A 728 5.26 -9.55 8.87
CA ARG A 728 5.29 -10.61 7.85
C ARG A 728 5.73 -10.06 6.48
N PRO A 729 6.98 -10.31 6.05
CA PRO A 729 7.41 -9.98 4.70
C PRO A 729 6.79 -10.92 3.67
N TRP A 730 6.74 -10.46 2.42
CA TRP A 730 6.17 -11.18 1.29
C TRP A 730 6.88 -10.82 0.00
N MET A 731 7.17 -11.84 -0.80
CA MET A 731 7.83 -11.72 -2.09
C MET A 731 6.79 -11.84 -3.20
N VAL A 732 6.55 -10.74 -3.92
CA VAL A 732 5.63 -10.73 -5.07
C VAL A 732 6.37 -11.11 -6.34
N SER A 733 7.53 -10.49 -6.52
CA SER A 733 8.44 -10.73 -7.63
C SER A 733 9.88 -10.54 -7.14
N THR A 734 10.86 -10.84 -7.99
CA THR A 734 12.27 -10.57 -7.67
C THR A 734 12.55 -9.08 -7.46
N ARG A 735 11.76 -8.19 -8.09
CA ARG A 735 11.93 -6.74 -8.04
C ARG A 735 11.09 -6.03 -6.99
N GLN A 736 9.98 -6.64 -6.55
CA GLN A 736 9.01 -6.02 -5.65
C GLN A 736 8.68 -6.94 -4.48
N GLN A 737 8.85 -6.43 -3.27
CA GLN A 737 8.61 -7.12 -2.01
C GLN A 737 7.89 -6.19 -1.06
N PHE A 738 7.00 -6.76 -0.25
CA PHE A 738 6.24 -6.03 0.76
C PHE A 738 6.54 -6.57 2.14
N VAL A 739 6.32 -5.75 3.15
CA VAL A 739 6.26 -6.16 4.55
C VAL A 739 4.93 -5.70 5.14
N ALA A 740 4.17 -6.66 5.64
CA ALA A 740 2.97 -6.40 6.42
C ALA A 740 3.35 -6.18 7.88
N ILE A 741 2.87 -5.10 8.46
CA ILE A 741 3.13 -4.69 9.83
C ILE A 741 1.81 -4.39 10.49
N ALA A 742 1.47 -5.18 11.50
CA ALA A 742 0.24 -5.04 12.24
C ALA A 742 0.44 -4.16 13.47
N ASP A 743 -0.54 -3.31 13.72
CA ASP A 743 -0.57 -2.41 14.85
C ASP A 743 -1.53 -2.88 15.95
N TYR A 744 -1.27 -2.44 17.18
CA TYR A 744 -2.09 -2.72 18.34
C TYR A 744 -3.51 -2.14 18.24
N PHE A 745 -3.75 -1.07 17.47
CA PHE A 745 -5.09 -0.55 17.23
C PHE A 745 -5.87 -1.25 16.11
N GLY A 746 -5.33 -2.33 15.55
CA GLY A 746 -6.03 -3.13 14.55
C GLY A 746 -5.88 -2.63 13.11
N THR A 747 -4.88 -1.78 12.84
CA THR A 747 -4.49 -1.36 11.49
C THR A 747 -3.37 -2.25 10.96
N LEU A 748 -3.47 -2.65 9.71
CA LEU A 748 -2.44 -3.38 8.99
C LEU A 748 -1.77 -2.45 7.98
N HIS A 749 -0.50 -2.16 8.19
CA HIS A 749 0.33 -1.35 7.29
C HIS A 749 1.10 -2.26 6.32
N ILE A 750 0.97 -2.03 5.02
CA ILE A 750 1.76 -2.68 3.98
C ILE A 750 2.80 -1.70 3.48
N LEU A 751 4.07 -2.04 3.69
CA LEU A 751 5.20 -1.22 3.23
C LEU A 751 5.95 -1.95 2.12
N GLU A 752 6.37 -1.23 1.10
CA GLU A 752 7.29 -1.72 0.07
C GLU A 752 8.73 -1.69 0.59
N ILE A 753 9.42 -2.82 0.44
CA ILE A 753 10.82 -2.96 0.82
C ILE A 753 11.69 -2.40 -0.31
N PRO A 754 12.56 -1.42 -0.05
CA PRO A 754 13.36 -0.80 -1.08
C PRO A 754 14.36 -1.76 -1.72
N TRP A 755 14.81 -1.40 -2.92
CA TRP A 755 15.72 -2.20 -3.73
C TRP A 755 16.98 -2.65 -2.96
N THR A 756 17.55 -1.77 -2.15
CA THR A 756 18.78 -2.01 -1.35
C THR A 756 18.63 -3.12 -0.31
N LEU A 757 17.44 -3.32 0.23
CA LEU A 757 17.14 -4.37 1.21
C LEU A 757 16.62 -5.66 0.55
N CYS A 758 16.25 -5.57 -0.73
CA CYS A 758 15.71 -6.66 -1.53
C CYS A 758 16.74 -7.39 -2.39
N HIS A 759 17.78 -6.68 -2.86
CA HIS A 759 18.72 -7.21 -3.86
C HIS A 759 20.00 -7.72 -3.20
N PRO A 760 20.23 -9.04 -3.20
CA PRO A 760 21.44 -9.59 -2.62
C PRO A 760 22.67 -9.23 -3.48
N LEU A 761 23.78 -8.94 -2.81
CA LEU A 761 25.08 -8.77 -3.47
C LEU A 761 25.59 -10.12 -4.00
N ALA A 762 26.41 -10.08 -5.04
CA ALA A 762 27.08 -11.29 -5.53
C ALA A 762 27.91 -11.93 -4.41
N ASN A 763 27.71 -13.23 -4.16
CA ASN A 763 28.32 -14.00 -3.07
C ASN A 763 27.89 -13.62 -1.63
N GLU A 764 26.82 -12.85 -1.43
CA GLU A 764 26.34 -12.46 -0.10
C GLU A 764 26.08 -13.66 0.82
N VAL A 765 25.47 -14.72 0.28
CA VAL A 765 25.22 -15.99 1.01
C VAL A 765 26.52 -16.58 1.56
N GLN A 766 27.61 -16.55 0.79
CA GLN A 766 28.89 -17.08 1.25
C GLN A 766 29.55 -16.15 2.28
N SER A 767 29.45 -14.84 2.08
CA SER A 767 29.99 -13.83 3.01
C SER A 767 29.36 -13.91 4.39
N VAL A 768 28.03 -14.01 4.47
CA VAL A 768 27.31 -14.16 5.75
C VAL A 768 27.60 -15.52 6.39
N TYR A 769 27.75 -16.58 5.60
CA TYR A 769 28.17 -17.88 6.12
C TYR A 769 29.58 -17.83 6.73
N HIS A 770 30.54 -17.18 6.05
CA HIS A 770 31.88 -16.94 6.59
C HIS A 770 31.86 -16.10 7.87
N TYR A 771 30.97 -15.12 7.98
CA TYR A 771 30.74 -14.37 9.21
C TYR A 771 30.33 -15.32 10.35
N PHE A 772 29.33 -16.18 10.15
CA PHE A 772 28.89 -17.12 11.17
C PHE A 772 29.98 -18.12 11.57
N ASP A 773 30.76 -18.65 10.62
CA ASP A 773 31.87 -19.56 10.93
C ASP A 773 33.00 -18.89 11.74
N ARG A 774 33.24 -17.60 11.48
CA ARG A 774 34.15 -16.80 12.31
C ARG A 774 33.62 -16.65 13.72
N GLU A 775 32.32 -16.36 13.88
CA GLU A 775 31.69 -16.24 15.21
C GLU A 775 31.68 -17.57 15.98
N VAL A 776 31.46 -18.71 15.30
CA VAL A 776 31.61 -20.04 15.92
C VAL A 776 33.03 -20.24 16.47
N SER A 777 34.03 -19.84 15.70
CA SER A 777 35.44 -19.93 16.11
C SER A 777 35.74 -19.01 17.29
N HIS A 778 35.18 -17.79 17.27
CA HIS A 778 35.30 -16.82 18.33
C HIS A 778 34.61 -17.26 19.63
N LEU A 779 33.44 -17.90 19.54
CA LEU A 779 32.72 -18.48 20.68
C LEU A 779 33.54 -19.60 21.33
N LYS A 780 34.06 -20.55 20.54
CA LYS A 780 34.95 -21.62 21.03
C LYS A 780 36.21 -21.07 21.71
N TYR A 781 36.79 -20.00 21.16
CA TYR A 781 37.92 -19.30 21.79
C TYR A 781 37.52 -18.67 23.12
N THR A 782 36.36 -17.99 23.16
CA THR A 782 35.84 -17.32 24.36
C THR A 782 35.52 -18.31 25.47
N GLU A 783 34.93 -19.46 25.16
CA GLU A 783 34.68 -20.55 26.12
C GLU A 783 35.98 -21.08 26.74
N LYS A 784 36.97 -21.43 25.90
CA LYS A 784 38.30 -21.83 26.38
C LYS A 784 38.93 -20.76 27.28
N ARG A 785 38.78 -19.47 26.93
CA ARG A 785 39.26 -18.36 27.76
C ARG A 785 38.48 -18.22 29.07
N LYS A 786 37.17 -18.48 29.09
CA LYS A 786 36.36 -18.51 30.32
C LYS A 786 36.84 -19.62 31.25
N GLU A 787 37.11 -20.82 30.73
CA GLU A 787 37.67 -21.92 31.53
C GLU A 787 39.03 -21.57 32.14
N ILE A 788 39.92 -20.96 31.34
CA ILE A 788 41.23 -20.50 31.83
C ILE A 788 41.07 -19.45 32.93
N ARG A 789 40.21 -18.44 32.73
CA ARG A 789 39.95 -17.40 33.74
C ARG A 789 39.30 -17.97 35.01
N ALA A 790 38.42 -18.96 34.87
CA ALA A 790 37.80 -19.64 36.01
C ALA A 790 38.86 -20.38 36.83
N LYS A 791 39.76 -21.13 36.17
CA LYS A 791 40.91 -21.78 36.82
C LYS A 791 41.83 -20.77 37.50
N GLN A 792 42.17 -19.67 36.82
CA GLN A 792 42.97 -18.59 37.41
C GLN A 792 42.29 -17.98 38.64
N LYS A 793 40.97 -17.78 38.60
CA LYS A 793 40.20 -17.26 39.74
C LYS A 793 40.18 -18.25 40.91
N THR A 794 40.03 -19.55 40.65
CA THR A 794 40.11 -20.58 41.69
C THR A 794 41.50 -20.67 42.30
N ASP A 795 42.54 -20.60 41.46
CA ASP A 795 43.94 -20.64 41.90
C ASP A 795 44.27 -19.41 42.75
N LEU A 796 43.86 -18.21 42.32
CA LEU A 796 43.98 -16.97 43.11
C LEU A 796 43.18 -17.03 44.41
N HIS A 797 42.01 -17.66 44.43
CA HIS A 797 41.23 -17.83 45.66
C HIS A 797 41.94 -18.78 46.63
N LEU A 798 42.44 -19.91 46.15
CA LEU A 798 43.24 -20.87 46.92
C LEU A 798 44.54 -20.23 47.43
N GLU A 799 45.18 -19.39 46.62
CA GLU A 799 46.39 -18.65 47.02
C GLU A 799 46.08 -17.55 48.03
N SER A 800 44.94 -16.85 47.90
CA SER A 800 44.43 -15.91 48.89
C SER A 800 44.11 -16.59 50.23
N GLU A 801 43.49 -17.77 50.22
CA GLU A 801 43.22 -18.56 51.42
C GLU A 801 44.51 -19.09 52.07
N LYS A 802 45.48 -19.54 51.26
CA LYS A 802 46.83 -19.89 51.74
C LYS A 802 47.59 -18.69 52.31
N ASN A 803 47.42 -17.51 51.72
CA ASN A 803 48.04 -16.28 52.21
C ASN A 803 47.31 -15.74 53.45
N LYS A 804 45.99 -15.89 53.58
CA LYS A 804 45.24 -15.60 54.80
C LYS A 804 45.65 -16.54 55.94
N SER A 805 45.78 -17.85 55.68
CA SER A 805 46.25 -18.79 56.71
C SER A 805 47.71 -18.54 57.11
N LYS A 806 48.59 -18.23 56.16
CA LYS A 806 49.98 -17.80 56.45
C LYS A 806 50.04 -16.44 57.17
N ALA A 807 49.14 -15.51 56.86
CA ALA A 807 49.08 -14.19 57.51
C ALA A 807 48.54 -14.29 58.94
N VAL A 808 47.55 -15.15 59.21
CA VAL A 808 47.04 -15.41 60.56
C VAL A 808 48.09 -16.11 61.44
N GLN A 809 48.87 -17.04 60.88
CA GLN A 809 49.97 -17.68 61.61
C GLN A 809 51.12 -16.70 61.88
N LYS A 810 51.49 -15.86 60.90
CA LYS A 810 52.55 -14.83 61.07
C LYS A 810 52.13 -13.64 61.93
N SER A 811 50.84 -13.28 61.99
CA SER A 811 50.39 -12.10 62.72
C SER A 811 50.34 -12.33 64.22
N LYS A 812 50.00 -13.53 64.71
CA LYS A 812 49.94 -13.80 66.15
C LYS A 812 51.33 -13.85 66.79
N GLU A 813 52.29 -14.54 66.17
CA GLU A 813 53.68 -14.58 66.64
C GLU A 813 54.39 -13.22 66.51
N ARG A 814 54.15 -12.47 65.43
CA ARG A 814 54.73 -11.12 65.28
C ARG A 814 54.12 -10.12 66.25
N LEU A 815 52.80 -10.11 66.45
CA LEU A 815 52.13 -9.19 67.36
C LEU A 815 52.53 -9.46 68.81
N GLU A 816 52.69 -10.73 69.22
CA GLU A 816 53.22 -11.08 70.55
C GLU A 816 54.69 -10.66 70.74
N ALA A 817 55.52 -10.77 69.69
CA ALA A 817 56.91 -10.30 69.73
C ALA A 817 57.01 -8.76 69.80
N GLU A 818 56.17 -8.05 69.03
CA GLU A 818 56.10 -6.58 69.04
C GLU A 818 55.54 -6.04 70.36
N LEU A 819 54.52 -6.69 70.92
CA LEU A 819 53.98 -6.37 72.25
C LEU A 819 55.01 -6.62 73.36
N ARG A 820 55.82 -7.67 73.26
CA ARG A 820 56.93 -7.92 74.22
C ARG A 820 58.00 -6.85 74.15
N LEU A 821 58.44 -6.47 72.94
CA LEU A 821 59.41 -5.40 72.74
C LEU A 821 58.91 -4.06 73.26
N ASN A 822 57.67 -3.69 72.91
CA ASN A 822 57.05 -2.46 73.42
C ASN A 822 56.84 -2.48 74.94
N TYR A 823 56.58 -3.66 75.52
CA TYR A 823 56.47 -3.81 76.98
C TYR A 823 57.83 -3.68 77.68
N GLU A 824 58.91 -4.21 77.09
CA GLU A 824 60.28 -3.99 77.60
C GLU A 824 60.71 -2.53 77.48
N GLU A 825 60.39 -1.86 76.37
CA GLU A 825 60.61 -0.42 76.23
C GLU A 825 59.79 0.39 77.25
N TYR A 826 58.53 0.03 77.47
CA TYR A 826 57.70 0.65 78.50
C TYR A 826 58.28 0.45 79.90
N LEU A 827 58.75 -0.75 80.26
CA LEU A 827 59.37 -1.02 81.56
C LEU A 827 60.67 -0.23 81.75
N ASN A 828 61.47 -0.07 80.69
CA ASN A 828 62.66 0.76 80.74
C ASN A 828 62.33 2.24 80.87
N PHE A 829 61.31 2.72 80.15
CA PHE A 829 60.82 4.08 80.26
C PHE A 829 60.22 4.35 81.64
N GLU A 830 59.42 3.43 82.19
CA GLU A 830 58.86 3.51 83.54
C GLU A 830 59.97 3.54 84.59
N LYS A 831 61.01 2.69 84.48
CA LYS A 831 62.20 2.78 85.36
C LYS A 831 62.91 4.12 85.25
N GLN A 832 63.05 4.66 84.04
CA GLN A 832 63.70 5.95 83.81
C GLN A 832 62.87 7.11 84.38
N VAL A 833 61.54 7.05 84.23
CA VAL A 833 60.60 8.03 84.79
C VAL A 833 60.53 7.96 86.31
N LEU A 834 60.47 6.75 86.88
CA LEU A 834 60.47 6.54 88.34
C LEU A 834 61.82 6.90 88.98
N GLY A 835 62.93 6.71 88.27
CA GLY A 835 64.25 7.23 88.65
C GLY A 835 64.29 8.75 88.64
N ASN A 836 63.79 9.40 87.58
CA ASN A 836 63.72 10.86 87.48
C ASN A 836 62.77 11.49 88.52
N LEU A 837 61.73 10.76 88.96
CA LEU A 837 60.78 11.18 89.98
C LEU A 837 61.25 10.87 91.42
N GLY A 838 62.40 10.20 91.60
CA GLY A 838 62.99 9.91 92.91
C GLY A 838 62.22 8.88 93.75
N VAL A 839 61.37 8.06 93.13
CA VAL A 839 60.48 7.10 93.83
C VAL A 839 61.12 5.72 94.00
N ILE A 840 62.26 5.46 93.34
CA ILE A 840 63.06 4.23 93.50
C ILE A 840 64.43 4.61 94.08
N PRO A 841 64.90 3.98 95.18
CA PRO A 841 66.25 4.21 95.69
C PRO A 841 67.27 3.68 94.68
N GLU A 842 68.18 4.56 94.25
CA GLU A 842 69.36 4.18 93.46
C GLU A 842 70.13 3.10 94.22
N THR A 843 70.13 1.88 93.68
CA THR A 843 70.99 0.81 94.18
C THR A 843 72.30 0.88 93.41
N GLU A 844 73.33 1.33 94.12
CA GLU A 844 74.73 1.30 93.70
C GLU A 844 75.16 -0.12 93.32
N SER A 845 75.86 -0.29 92.19
CA SER A 845 77.08 -1.11 92.14
C SER A 845 77.79 -1.05 90.77
N HIS A 846 78.97 -0.42 90.85
CA HIS A 846 80.22 -0.53 90.11
C HIS A 846 80.38 -1.34 88.79
N PRO A 847 81.28 -0.86 87.88
CA PRO A 847 81.57 -1.48 86.59
C PRO A 847 82.68 -2.53 86.70
N HIS A 848 82.55 -3.62 85.94
CA HIS A 848 83.70 -4.41 85.49
C HIS A 848 83.70 -4.54 83.96
N SER A 849 84.83 -4.11 83.41
CA SER A 849 85.34 -4.23 82.06
C SER A 849 85.52 -5.68 81.60
N GLU A 850 85.34 -5.94 80.30
CA GLU A 850 86.21 -6.73 79.41
C GLU A 850 85.61 -6.72 77.99
N THR A 851 86.20 -5.99 77.03
CA THR A 851 87.03 -6.53 75.91
C THR A 851 86.36 -7.72 75.20
N SER A 852 86.01 -7.71 73.91
CA SER A 852 86.96 -7.74 72.78
C SER A 852 86.25 -8.13 71.46
N PHE A 853 86.67 -7.49 70.36
CA PHE A 853 86.80 -8.01 68.98
C PHE A 853 85.54 -8.39 68.18
N LYS A 854 85.18 -7.59 67.16
CA LYS A 854 85.65 -7.56 65.74
C LYS A 854 85.12 -8.72 64.87
N TRP A 855 84.28 -8.30 63.92
CA TRP A 855 83.84 -8.96 62.69
C TRP A 855 84.99 -9.53 61.84
N PRO A 856 84.70 -10.45 60.91
CA PRO A 856 84.47 -9.98 59.54
C PRO A 856 83.39 -10.73 58.74
N THR A 857 82.83 -10.00 57.78
CA THR A 857 82.09 -10.46 56.59
C THR A 857 82.90 -11.47 55.75
N PRO A 858 82.26 -12.27 54.88
CA PRO A 858 82.01 -11.86 53.48
C PRO A 858 80.59 -12.32 53.01
N GLY A 859 79.87 -11.65 52.12
CA GLY A 859 80.29 -11.20 50.80
C GLY A 859 80.24 -12.38 49.82
N LEU A 860 79.12 -12.57 49.10
CA LEU A 860 79.08 -13.02 47.69
C LEU A 860 77.63 -13.16 47.18
N SER A 861 77.49 -12.67 45.96
CA SER A 861 76.43 -12.83 44.97
C SER A 861 75.76 -14.20 44.91
N PHE A 862 74.42 -14.21 44.83
CA PHE A 862 73.65 -14.58 43.63
C PHE A 862 72.28 -13.92 43.67
#